data_AF-A0A7Z9SCN5-F1
#
_entry.id   AF-A0A7Z9SCN5-F1
#
_cell.length_a   1.000
_cell.length_b   1.000
_cell.length_c   1.000
_cell.angle_alpha   90.00
_cell.angle_beta   90.00
_cell.angle_gamma   90.00
#
_symmetry.space_group_name_H-M   'P 1'
#
loop_
_entity.id
_entity.type
_entity.pdbx_description
1 polymer ?
#
loop_
_entity_poly.entity_id
_entity_poly.type
_entity_poly.pdbx_seq_one_letter_code
_entity_poly.pdbx_strand_id
1 'polypeptide(L)'
;SRAEKKIAVEKANQKRWPIKGKLENGEEYSIQRLAPNGKPIYYHSENFISAKTISTDHLWPDGDSQLFMKGEGMIVGEWDGGATRATHDEFTGRVVQVDGAEELSNHATHVAGTMIGAGIYNLAHGMANAATLHTNDWNEDSGEMAAQAGDGLILSNHSYGQRGGWHWNSLGDDKWVWWGDPGVDVNEDYHFGFYDEQTREWDEIAYNAPHYLIVMSAGNDRNDEVANGTEHWVWNTVINDWDLSTDSRDSDGPWDCISYHKICKNVLTVGAVNDIENGYENPGDVSISSFSSYGPVDDGRIKPDIVANGVGLFSSVSTGDQDYESYSGTSMSAPSVTGSLVLFQEMYKTMNDTFLLAATLKALAVHSADEAGNAGGPDYRFGWGLMNTARAVDLIQRNGNGHLISEEYLAPGDSIELSVYSDGMVPLRATISWTDPPGIPPLPSLNPQDIMLVNDLDLRIIGEDGTIYFPWILDPNNPGDAATTGDNIVDNVEQVLIFDPEPGNYTIRIWHKGNIDDGQAFGLVLSFGTSGPMTFYVSPEGNDDTGDGSEENPFSSIQKAVDESISRDTILVAPGTYNGSIEINSKGIILASHFIHSDDETYIAGTVLTNNEPNPILYLHQTGTAMVVKGFTFSFGALYGDNSIECTSGNITIENCVFTQTGSDSDCGAISFGSSHGIINNSRIENMSGCFFGALYVYNSNVELDHFSIINTNGSSHIIYSQDSQIDMNFVTLSGNSVDEDYSIIRMYDGSELNVINSILWNEGATEIAFRVQGEENFATIYYTDLNGHINGIETNDNGTTNFGLFNVMETDPLFCAPDSNGFQLSGNSPCADYSENGGPIGAFGVGCDFVGIG
;
A
#
# COMPACT_ATOMS: atom_id res chain seq x y z
N SER A 1 -25.46 -9.71 9.40
CA SER A 1 -25.50 -10.83 10.37
C SER A 1 -26.47 -11.94 9.94
N ARG A 2 -26.31 -13.18 10.43
CA ARG A 2 -27.26 -14.30 10.16
C ARG A 2 -28.69 -14.02 10.64
N ALA A 3 -28.84 -13.22 11.69
CA ALA A 3 -30.15 -12.82 12.23
C ALA A 3 -30.92 -11.89 11.27
N GLU A 4 -30.22 -10.92 10.65
CA GLU A 4 -30.82 -10.00 9.67
C GLU A 4 -31.23 -10.71 8.39
N LYS A 5 -30.45 -11.70 7.92
CA LYS A 5 -30.80 -12.53 6.77
C LYS A 5 -32.09 -13.30 7.01
N LYS A 6 -32.26 -13.88 8.19
CA LYS A 6 -33.50 -14.58 8.55
C LYS A 6 -34.71 -13.63 8.53
N ILE A 7 -34.56 -12.43 9.09
CA ILE A 7 -35.61 -11.39 9.08
C ILE A 7 -35.95 -10.97 7.64
N ALA A 8 -34.94 -10.80 6.79
CA ALA A 8 -35.14 -10.44 5.38
C ALA A 8 -35.81 -11.57 4.58
N VAL A 9 -35.44 -12.83 4.82
CA VAL A 9 -36.07 -14.02 4.19
C VAL A 9 -37.52 -14.18 4.65
N GLU A 10 -37.81 -13.99 5.93
CA GLU A 10 -39.19 -14.01 6.44
C GLU A 10 -40.03 -12.89 5.82
N LYS A 11 -39.46 -11.69 5.68
CA LYS A 11 -40.11 -10.56 5.00
C LYS A 11 -40.31 -10.81 3.50
N ALA A 12 -39.31 -11.38 2.83
CA ALA A 12 -39.36 -11.74 1.42
C ALA A 12 -40.45 -12.78 1.15
N ASN A 13 -40.59 -13.81 2.00
CA ASN A 13 -41.68 -14.78 1.93
C ASN A 13 -43.06 -14.13 2.09
N GLN A 14 -43.21 -13.20 3.04
CA GLN A 14 -44.47 -12.47 3.27
C GLN A 14 -44.83 -11.55 2.10
N LYS A 15 -43.84 -10.92 1.47
CA LYS A 15 -44.01 -9.93 0.40
C LYS A 15 -43.85 -10.51 -1.02
N ARG A 16 -43.54 -11.81 -1.13
CA ARG A 16 -43.22 -12.53 -2.37
C ARG A 16 -42.06 -11.90 -3.15
N TRP A 17 -41.05 -11.43 -2.43
CA TRP A 17 -39.80 -11.03 -3.05
C TRP A 17 -38.96 -12.27 -3.39
N PRO A 18 -38.14 -12.22 -4.46
CA PRO A 18 -37.15 -13.25 -4.71
C PRO A 18 -36.26 -13.48 -3.47
N ILE A 19 -35.93 -14.72 -3.15
CA ILE A 19 -34.98 -15.02 -2.06
C ILE A 19 -33.59 -15.34 -2.64
N LYS A 20 -33.60 -16.00 -3.79
CA LYS A 20 -32.46 -16.23 -4.66
C LYS A 20 -32.94 -16.44 -6.09
N GLY A 21 -32.12 -16.15 -7.08
CA GLY A 21 -32.45 -16.34 -8.49
C GLY A 21 -31.26 -16.13 -9.40
N LYS A 22 -31.48 -16.37 -10.69
CA LYS A 22 -30.53 -16.12 -11.78
C LYS A 22 -31.23 -15.24 -12.81
N LEU A 23 -30.63 -14.11 -13.19
CA LEU A 23 -31.15 -13.18 -14.19
C LEU A 23 -30.87 -13.69 -15.62
N GLU A 24 -31.49 -13.08 -16.63
CA GLU A 24 -31.33 -13.47 -18.04
C GLU A 24 -29.90 -13.24 -18.58
N ASN A 25 -29.12 -12.36 -17.92
CA ASN A 25 -27.69 -12.12 -18.15
C ASN A 25 -26.78 -13.13 -17.40
N GLY A 26 -27.34 -14.14 -16.72
CA GLY A 26 -26.56 -15.13 -15.97
C GLY A 26 -26.18 -14.72 -14.54
N GLU A 27 -26.48 -13.50 -14.10
CA GLU A 27 -26.19 -13.00 -12.76
C GLU A 27 -27.01 -13.74 -11.68
N GLU A 28 -26.33 -14.35 -10.71
CA GLU A 28 -26.98 -15.01 -9.57
C GLU A 28 -27.08 -14.04 -8.40
N TYR A 29 -28.25 -13.97 -7.74
CA TYR A 29 -28.48 -13.05 -6.64
C TYR A 29 -29.17 -13.72 -5.45
N SER A 30 -28.91 -13.22 -4.23
CA SER A 30 -29.59 -13.70 -3.00
C SER A 30 -29.86 -12.58 -2.00
N ILE A 31 -31.03 -12.60 -1.34
CA ILE A 31 -31.39 -11.61 -0.32
C ILE A 31 -30.59 -11.81 0.97
N GLN A 32 -29.99 -10.73 1.47
CA GLN A 32 -29.10 -10.78 2.64
C GLN A 32 -29.62 -10.02 3.85
N ARG A 33 -30.26 -8.86 3.64
CA ARG A 33 -30.80 -8.04 4.74
C ARG A 33 -31.85 -7.04 4.24
N LEU A 34 -32.44 -6.29 5.17
CA LEU A 34 -33.25 -5.10 4.87
C LEU A 34 -32.44 -3.86 5.29
N ALA A 35 -32.42 -2.83 4.47
CA ALA A 35 -31.88 -1.52 4.84
C ALA A 35 -32.76 -0.84 5.92
N PRO A 36 -32.28 0.22 6.60
CA PRO A 36 -33.05 0.95 7.61
C PRO A 36 -34.42 1.45 7.12
N ASN A 37 -34.54 1.73 5.83
CA ASN A 37 -35.78 2.15 5.17
C ASN A 37 -36.69 0.97 4.72
N GLY A 38 -36.30 -0.28 5.01
CA GLY A 38 -37.04 -1.49 4.66
C GLY A 38 -36.81 -2.02 3.24
N LYS A 39 -35.91 -1.41 2.45
CA LYS A 39 -35.51 -1.91 1.12
C LYS A 39 -34.77 -3.26 1.24
N PRO A 40 -35.14 -4.31 0.48
CA PRO A 40 -34.37 -5.55 0.46
C PRO A 40 -33.01 -5.33 -0.21
N ILE A 41 -31.96 -5.85 0.42
CA ILE A 41 -30.58 -5.82 -0.07
C ILE A 41 -30.22 -7.23 -0.55
N TYR A 42 -29.79 -7.32 -1.81
CA TYR A 42 -29.34 -8.54 -2.48
C TYR A 42 -27.85 -8.41 -2.79
N TYR A 43 -27.12 -9.51 -2.73
CA TYR A 43 -25.74 -9.61 -3.23
C TYR A 43 -25.74 -10.40 -4.56
N HIS A 44 -24.74 -10.19 -5.42
CA HIS A 44 -24.43 -10.93 -6.66
C HIS A 44 -22.89 -10.99 -6.89
N SER A 45 -22.40 -11.58 -7.99
CA SER A 45 -20.94 -11.74 -8.30
C SER A 45 -20.31 -10.47 -8.91
N GLU A 46 -19.04 -10.15 -8.58
CA GLU A 46 -18.40 -8.82 -8.70
C GLU A 46 -16.86 -8.88 -8.88
N ASN A 47 -16.19 -7.98 -9.63
CA ASN A 47 -14.70 -7.84 -9.63
C ASN A 47 -14.17 -7.33 -8.27
N PHE A 48 -15.01 -6.62 -7.53
CA PHE A 48 -14.79 -6.26 -6.13
C PHE A 48 -14.56 -7.47 -5.23
N ILE A 49 -15.20 -8.62 -5.50
CA ILE A 49 -14.96 -9.85 -4.75
C ILE A 49 -13.58 -10.43 -5.07
N SER A 50 -13.09 -10.26 -6.30
CA SER A 50 -11.71 -10.63 -6.63
C SER A 50 -10.73 -9.83 -5.77
N ALA A 51 -10.91 -8.51 -5.67
CA ALA A 51 -10.08 -7.64 -4.84
C ALA A 51 -10.13 -8.04 -3.36
N LYS A 52 -11.31 -8.36 -2.83
CA LYS A 52 -11.48 -8.91 -1.47
C LYS A 52 -10.79 -10.25 -1.26
N THR A 53 -10.91 -11.14 -2.24
CA THR A 53 -10.34 -12.49 -2.16
C THR A 53 -8.83 -12.41 -1.97
N ILE A 54 -8.17 -11.46 -2.63
CA ILE A 54 -6.71 -11.27 -2.52
C ILE A 54 -6.29 -10.03 -1.70
N SER A 55 -7.21 -9.53 -0.87
CA SER A 55 -7.01 -8.38 0.03
C SER A 55 -6.48 -7.09 -0.62
N THR A 56 -6.76 -6.87 -1.91
CA THR A 56 -6.42 -5.63 -2.62
C THR A 56 -7.34 -4.48 -2.24
N ASP A 57 -8.60 -4.78 -1.94
CA ASP A 57 -9.62 -3.78 -1.60
C ASP A 57 -9.25 -2.97 -0.34
N HIS A 58 -8.48 -3.54 0.59
CA HIS A 58 -7.97 -2.83 1.75
C HIS A 58 -7.06 -1.65 1.39
N LEU A 59 -6.44 -1.64 0.20
CA LEU A 59 -5.52 -0.59 -0.27
C LEU A 59 -6.21 0.56 -1.00
N TRP A 60 -7.42 0.33 -1.51
CA TRP A 60 -8.19 1.31 -2.26
C TRP A 60 -8.71 2.46 -1.38
N PRO A 61 -9.17 3.56 -1.99
CA PRO A 61 -9.97 4.54 -1.28
C PRO A 61 -11.18 3.90 -0.60
N ASP A 62 -11.37 4.22 0.69
CA ASP A 62 -12.32 3.59 1.63
C ASP A 62 -11.93 2.20 2.18
N GLY A 63 -10.76 1.67 1.82
CA GLY A 63 -10.18 0.45 2.39
C GLY A 63 -9.53 0.67 3.77
N ASP A 64 -9.38 -0.40 4.55
CA ASP A 64 -8.91 -0.33 5.95
C ASP A 64 -7.46 0.18 6.11
N SER A 65 -6.63 0.12 5.06
CA SER A 65 -5.22 0.53 5.14
C SER A 65 -5.02 2.05 5.14
N GLN A 66 -5.98 2.81 4.61
CA GLN A 66 -5.88 4.27 4.39
C GLN A 66 -4.67 4.70 3.54
N LEU A 67 -4.12 3.81 2.71
CA LEU A 67 -2.97 4.10 1.85
C LEU A 67 -3.36 4.69 0.49
N PHE A 68 -4.63 4.53 0.09
CA PHE A 68 -5.20 5.09 -1.13
C PHE A 68 -4.40 4.75 -2.40
N MET A 69 -3.88 3.53 -2.47
CA MET A 69 -3.02 3.07 -3.58
C MET A 69 -3.84 2.79 -4.83
N LYS A 70 -3.30 3.17 -5.98
CA LYS A 70 -4.03 3.14 -7.27
C LYS A 70 -3.16 2.82 -8.48
N GLY A 71 -1.85 2.68 -8.32
CA GLY A 71 -0.89 2.44 -9.41
C GLY A 71 -0.63 3.68 -10.28
N GLU A 72 -0.74 4.88 -9.71
CA GLU A 72 -0.51 6.12 -10.47
C GLU A 72 0.93 6.20 -10.98
N GLY A 73 1.12 6.55 -12.25
CA GLY A 73 2.44 6.64 -12.86
C GLY A 73 3.10 5.29 -13.19
N MET A 74 2.42 4.17 -12.91
CA MET A 74 2.90 2.82 -13.23
C MET A 74 2.45 2.39 -14.63
N ILE A 75 3.31 1.64 -15.32
CA ILE A 75 3.02 1.03 -16.63
C ILE A 75 3.04 -0.49 -16.47
N VAL A 76 2.01 -1.16 -16.97
CA VAL A 76 1.89 -2.62 -17.01
C VAL A 76 1.65 -3.09 -18.45
N GLY A 77 2.22 -4.24 -18.81
CA GLY A 77 2.06 -4.86 -20.13
C GLY A 77 0.94 -5.90 -20.17
N GLU A 78 0.31 -6.05 -21.33
CA GLU A 78 -0.65 -7.11 -21.65
C GLU A 78 -0.32 -7.71 -23.01
N TRP A 79 -0.30 -9.04 -23.06
CA TRP A 79 -0.35 -9.81 -24.32
C TRP A 79 -1.57 -10.73 -24.27
N ASP A 80 -2.38 -10.69 -25.32
CA ASP A 80 -3.63 -11.44 -25.40
C ASP A 80 -4.04 -11.77 -26.86
N GLY A 81 -5.22 -12.33 -27.08
CA GLY A 81 -5.66 -12.81 -28.41
C GLY A 81 -6.02 -11.74 -29.44
N GLY A 82 -5.89 -10.46 -29.10
CA GLY A 82 -6.17 -9.33 -29.98
C GLY A 82 -6.11 -8.00 -29.25
N ALA A 83 -6.53 -6.93 -29.91
CA ALA A 83 -6.46 -5.58 -29.38
C ALA A 83 -7.45 -5.34 -28.24
N THR A 84 -7.02 -4.59 -27.23
CA THR A 84 -7.90 -4.10 -26.16
C THR A 84 -8.68 -2.87 -26.66
N ARG A 85 -9.97 -2.78 -26.32
CA ARG A 85 -10.81 -1.61 -26.66
C ARG A 85 -10.39 -0.39 -25.84
N ALA A 86 -9.36 0.32 -26.29
CA ALA A 86 -8.85 1.52 -25.61
C ALA A 86 -9.88 2.66 -25.46
N THR A 87 -10.97 2.63 -26.24
CA THR A 87 -12.08 3.60 -26.16
C THR A 87 -13.10 3.29 -25.08
N HIS A 88 -13.01 2.14 -24.40
CA HIS A 88 -13.91 1.80 -23.31
C HIS A 88 -13.81 2.83 -22.18
N ASP A 89 -14.95 3.20 -21.58
CA ASP A 89 -15.04 4.29 -20.59
C ASP A 89 -14.07 4.06 -19.41
N GLU A 90 -13.91 2.80 -19.01
CA GLU A 90 -12.96 2.37 -17.97
C GLU A 90 -11.50 2.73 -18.27
N PHE A 91 -11.10 2.97 -19.52
CA PHE A 91 -9.70 3.09 -19.94
C PHE A 91 -9.27 4.46 -20.43
N THR A 92 -10.20 5.41 -20.57
CA THR A 92 -10.02 6.68 -21.30
C THR A 92 -8.64 7.32 -21.07
N GLY A 93 -7.75 7.23 -22.07
CA GLY A 93 -6.41 7.83 -22.07
C GLY A 93 -5.29 7.02 -21.40
N ARG A 94 -5.56 5.79 -20.93
CA ARG A 94 -4.63 4.94 -20.16
C ARG A 94 -4.28 3.61 -20.84
N VAL A 95 -4.84 3.32 -22.00
CA VAL A 95 -4.48 2.12 -22.79
C VAL A 95 -3.79 2.53 -24.09
N VAL A 96 -2.64 1.93 -24.37
CA VAL A 96 -1.86 2.12 -25.58
C VAL A 96 -1.64 0.77 -26.26
N GLN A 97 -2.23 0.59 -27.45
CA GLN A 97 -1.91 -0.54 -28.32
C GLN A 97 -0.54 -0.33 -28.96
N VAL A 98 0.45 -1.15 -28.60
CA VAL A 98 1.87 -0.90 -28.95
C VAL A 98 2.25 -1.54 -30.28
N ASP A 99 1.85 -2.79 -30.51
CA ASP A 99 2.12 -3.58 -31.72
C ASP A 99 1.30 -3.15 -32.95
N GLY A 100 0.24 -2.37 -32.73
CA GLY A 100 -0.66 -1.90 -33.77
C GLY A 100 -1.75 -2.90 -34.19
N ALA A 101 -2.04 -3.92 -33.38
CA ALA A 101 -3.18 -4.81 -33.63
C ALA A 101 -4.51 -4.02 -33.70
N GLU A 102 -5.38 -4.37 -34.66
CA GLU A 102 -6.64 -3.65 -34.89
C GLU A 102 -7.89 -4.47 -34.52
N GLU A 103 -7.77 -5.81 -34.45
CA GLU A 103 -8.91 -6.69 -34.17
C GLU A 103 -9.20 -6.74 -32.67
N LEU A 104 -10.33 -6.14 -32.28
CA LEU A 104 -10.73 -6.08 -30.88
C LEU A 104 -11.06 -7.46 -30.31
N SER A 105 -10.55 -7.74 -29.11
CA SER A 105 -10.80 -8.96 -28.36
C SER A 105 -11.60 -8.67 -27.09
N ASN A 106 -12.71 -9.39 -26.89
CA ASN A 106 -13.45 -9.38 -25.63
C ASN A 106 -12.58 -9.88 -24.48
N HIS A 107 -11.74 -10.88 -24.75
CA HIS A 107 -10.87 -11.47 -23.74
C HIS A 107 -9.81 -10.47 -23.28
N ALA A 108 -9.08 -9.85 -24.21
CA ALA A 108 -8.08 -8.81 -23.92
C ALA A 108 -8.72 -7.63 -23.16
N THR A 109 -9.86 -7.13 -23.66
CA THR A 109 -10.56 -6.02 -23.00
C THR A 109 -11.03 -6.35 -21.58
N HIS A 110 -11.37 -7.61 -21.31
CA HIS A 110 -11.74 -8.09 -19.98
C HIS A 110 -10.53 -8.20 -19.04
N VAL A 111 -9.42 -8.74 -19.54
CA VAL A 111 -8.13 -8.85 -18.84
C VAL A 111 -7.60 -7.46 -18.46
N ALA A 112 -7.57 -6.53 -19.41
CA ALA A 112 -7.24 -5.12 -19.20
C ALA A 112 -8.10 -4.47 -18.10
N GLY A 113 -9.42 -4.70 -18.12
CA GLY A 113 -10.35 -4.16 -17.13
C GLY A 113 -10.08 -4.66 -15.71
N THR A 114 -9.75 -5.94 -15.56
CA THR A 114 -9.40 -6.53 -14.25
C THR A 114 -8.11 -5.92 -13.67
N MET A 115 -7.13 -5.60 -14.52
CA MET A 115 -5.90 -4.95 -14.05
C MET A 115 -6.10 -3.47 -13.73
N ILE A 116 -6.64 -2.70 -14.68
CA ILE A 116 -6.55 -1.23 -14.65
C ILE A 116 -7.88 -0.50 -14.85
N GLY A 117 -9.03 -1.17 -14.82
CA GLY A 117 -10.34 -0.52 -14.94
C GLY A 117 -10.48 0.62 -13.92
N ALA A 118 -10.85 1.82 -14.36
CA ALA A 118 -10.95 3.00 -13.49
C ALA A 118 -11.96 2.83 -12.34
N GLY A 119 -12.92 1.91 -12.51
CA GLY A 119 -14.08 1.76 -11.65
C GLY A 119 -15.17 2.78 -11.97
N ILE A 120 -15.28 3.23 -13.23
CA ILE A 120 -16.40 4.08 -13.68
C ILE A 120 -17.71 3.38 -13.35
N TYR A 121 -17.75 2.07 -13.62
CA TYR A 121 -18.65 1.18 -12.94
C TYR A 121 -17.91 0.47 -11.82
N ASN A 122 -18.24 0.82 -10.57
CA ASN A 122 -17.55 0.33 -9.37
C ASN A 122 -17.37 -1.20 -9.29
N LEU A 123 -18.24 -1.96 -9.97
CA LEU A 123 -18.17 -3.42 -10.00
C LEU A 123 -17.07 -3.97 -10.92
N ALA A 124 -16.56 -3.16 -11.85
CA ALA A 124 -15.47 -3.46 -12.77
C ALA A 124 -14.18 -2.70 -12.40
N HIS A 125 -14.07 -2.26 -11.14
CA HIS A 125 -12.88 -1.59 -10.62
C HIS A 125 -11.67 -2.53 -10.70
N GLY A 126 -10.65 -2.14 -11.44
CA GLY A 126 -9.41 -2.90 -11.58
C GLY A 126 -8.55 -2.80 -10.33
N MET A 127 -7.58 -3.71 -10.18
CA MET A 127 -6.70 -3.74 -9.01
C MET A 127 -5.84 -2.47 -8.87
N ALA A 128 -5.28 -1.97 -9.98
CA ALA A 128 -4.50 -0.74 -10.09
C ALA A 128 -5.19 0.26 -11.03
N ASN A 129 -6.28 0.86 -10.55
CA ASN A 129 -7.23 1.63 -11.36
C ASN A 129 -6.70 2.95 -11.97
N ALA A 130 -5.51 3.41 -11.60
CA ALA A 130 -4.84 4.57 -12.18
C ALA A 130 -3.59 4.24 -13.01
N ALA A 131 -3.24 2.96 -13.13
CA ALA A 131 -2.11 2.55 -13.98
C ALA A 131 -2.38 2.75 -15.48
N THR A 132 -1.30 2.82 -16.25
CA THR A 132 -1.32 2.81 -17.72
C THR A 132 -1.01 1.41 -18.23
N LEU A 133 -1.72 0.98 -19.28
CA LEU A 133 -1.58 -0.32 -19.91
C LEU A 133 -0.96 -0.20 -21.31
N HIS A 134 0.12 -0.94 -21.54
CA HIS A 134 0.64 -1.25 -22.86
C HIS A 134 0.09 -2.61 -23.28
N THR A 135 -0.67 -2.65 -24.37
CA THR A 135 -1.36 -3.87 -24.82
C THR A 135 -0.88 -4.29 -26.21
N ASN A 136 -0.82 -5.60 -26.43
CA ASN A 136 -0.29 -6.27 -27.61
C ASN A 136 -1.11 -7.54 -27.87
N ASP A 137 -1.16 -8.00 -29.12
CA ASP A 137 -1.62 -9.33 -29.46
C ASP A 137 -0.50 -10.38 -29.26
N TRP A 138 -0.84 -11.67 -29.31
CA TRP A 138 0.10 -12.75 -29.02
C TRP A 138 0.99 -13.18 -30.21
N ASN A 139 0.92 -12.53 -31.37
CA ASN A 139 1.49 -13.08 -32.61
C ASN A 139 3.02 -12.97 -32.68
N GLU A 140 3.64 -12.03 -31.95
CA GLU A 140 5.11 -11.84 -31.85
C GLU A 140 5.58 -11.67 -30.40
N ASP A 141 4.86 -12.29 -29.45
CA ASP A 141 4.96 -12.03 -28.01
C ASP A 141 6.39 -12.02 -27.45
N SER A 142 7.21 -13.01 -27.80
CA SER A 142 8.54 -13.20 -27.21
C SER A 142 9.50 -12.07 -27.61
N GLY A 143 9.43 -11.62 -28.86
CA GLY A 143 10.25 -10.52 -29.36
C GLY A 143 9.80 -9.16 -28.83
N GLU A 144 8.50 -8.92 -28.78
CA GLU A 144 7.91 -7.68 -28.26
C GLU A 144 8.12 -7.55 -26.75
N MET A 145 7.92 -8.64 -26.02
CA MET A 145 8.15 -8.73 -24.58
C MET A 145 9.60 -8.38 -24.25
N ALA A 146 10.57 -9.00 -24.93
CA ALA A 146 11.99 -8.72 -24.75
C ALA A 146 12.33 -7.25 -25.06
N ALA A 147 11.75 -6.69 -26.13
CA ALA A 147 11.97 -5.30 -26.51
C ALA A 147 11.38 -4.32 -25.48
N GLN A 148 10.14 -4.51 -25.05
CA GLN A 148 9.48 -3.64 -24.08
C GLN A 148 10.13 -3.73 -22.69
N ALA A 149 10.55 -4.92 -22.27
CA ALA A 149 11.35 -5.08 -21.05
C ALA A 149 12.69 -4.34 -21.15
N GLY A 150 13.35 -4.40 -22.31
CA GLY A 150 14.57 -3.63 -22.60
C GLY A 150 14.39 -2.11 -22.57
N ASP A 151 13.18 -1.63 -22.87
CA ASP A 151 12.79 -0.22 -22.78
C ASP A 151 12.29 0.20 -21.38
N GLY A 152 12.28 -0.73 -20.42
CA GLY A 152 11.99 -0.46 -19.01
C GLY A 152 10.62 -0.94 -18.51
N LEU A 153 9.89 -1.77 -19.27
CA LEU A 153 8.70 -2.44 -18.76
C LEU A 153 9.09 -3.42 -17.64
N ILE A 154 8.43 -3.32 -16.48
CA ILE A 154 8.78 -4.11 -15.28
C ILE A 154 7.77 -5.21 -14.92
N LEU A 155 6.60 -5.22 -15.53
CA LEU A 155 5.53 -6.17 -15.21
C LEU A 155 4.59 -6.37 -16.40
N SER A 156 4.18 -7.61 -16.67
CA SER A 156 3.16 -7.91 -17.68
C SER A 156 2.25 -9.08 -17.29
N ASN A 157 1.09 -9.14 -17.93
CA ASN A 157 0.15 -10.24 -17.85
C ASN A 157 0.05 -11.01 -19.18
N HIS A 158 0.04 -12.34 -19.11
CA HIS A 158 -0.12 -13.27 -20.22
C HIS A 158 -1.21 -14.30 -19.91
N SER A 159 -2.43 -14.03 -20.40
CA SER A 159 -3.63 -14.83 -20.10
C SER A 159 -3.99 -15.85 -21.20
N TYR A 160 -2.99 -16.35 -21.92
CA TYR A 160 -3.12 -17.28 -23.03
C TYR A 160 -2.16 -18.47 -22.90
N GLY A 161 -2.18 -19.39 -23.87
CA GLY A 161 -1.30 -20.55 -23.92
C GLY A 161 -1.55 -21.40 -25.15
N GLN A 162 -0.70 -22.40 -25.35
CA GLN A 162 -0.90 -23.39 -26.40
C GLN A 162 -1.96 -24.42 -25.97
N ARG A 163 -2.72 -24.96 -26.94
CA ARG A 163 -3.68 -26.03 -26.69
C ARG A 163 -2.92 -27.36 -26.55
N GLY A 164 -3.17 -28.06 -25.46
CA GLY A 164 -2.73 -29.43 -25.21
C GLY A 164 -3.90 -30.30 -24.76
N GLY A 165 -3.77 -31.61 -24.83
CA GLY A 165 -4.79 -32.55 -24.34
C GLY A 165 -6.14 -32.49 -25.08
N TRP A 166 -7.24 -32.59 -24.34
CA TRP A 166 -8.60 -32.70 -24.87
C TRP A 166 -9.30 -31.34 -25.05
N HIS A 167 -9.76 -31.04 -26.26
CA HIS A 167 -10.55 -29.83 -26.52
C HIS A 167 -11.84 -30.13 -27.28
N TRP A 168 -12.96 -29.59 -26.80
CA TRP A 168 -14.25 -29.76 -27.48
C TRP A 168 -14.39 -28.79 -28.66
N ASN A 169 -14.86 -29.32 -29.79
CA ASN A 169 -15.31 -28.59 -30.96
C ASN A 169 -14.27 -27.63 -31.57
N SER A 170 -12.97 -27.95 -31.47
CA SER A 170 -11.92 -27.06 -32.02
C SER A 170 -11.97 -26.93 -33.55
N LEU A 171 -12.55 -27.92 -34.25
CA LEU A 171 -12.69 -27.90 -35.71
C LEU A 171 -14.11 -27.49 -36.20
N GLY A 172 -15.01 -27.12 -35.27
CA GLY A 172 -16.36 -26.63 -35.62
C GLY A 172 -17.34 -27.70 -36.11
N ASP A 173 -17.14 -28.96 -35.74
CA ASP A 173 -17.96 -30.11 -36.16
C ASP A 173 -18.58 -30.92 -35.00
N ASP A 174 -18.66 -30.34 -33.80
CA ASP A 174 -19.22 -30.93 -32.58
C ASP A 174 -18.54 -32.27 -32.21
N LYS A 175 -17.20 -32.30 -32.27
CA LYS A 175 -16.37 -33.43 -31.83
C LYS A 175 -15.24 -32.99 -30.90
N TRP A 176 -14.77 -33.92 -30.08
CA TRP A 176 -13.51 -33.76 -29.36
C TRP A 176 -12.32 -33.80 -30.31
N VAL A 177 -11.29 -33.05 -29.96
CA VAL A 177 -9.99 -33.03 -30.62
C VAL A 177 -8.93 -33.31 -29.57
N TRP A 178 -8.07 -34.28 -29.85
CA TRP A 178 -6.87 -34.56 -29.07
C TRP A 178 -5.69 -33.80 -29.67
N TRP A 179 -5.16 -32.85 -28.91
CA TRP A 179 -4.04 -31.99 -29.32
C TRP A 179 -2.67 -32.55 -28.95
N GLY A 180 -2.61 -33.54 -28.05
CA GLY A 180 -1.34 -34.21 -27.73
C GLY A 180 -0.74 -34.96 -28.90
N ASP A 181 0.58 -35.10 -28.91
CA ASP A 181 1.33 -35.73 -30.01
C ASP A 181 1.42 -37.26 -29.85
N PRO A 182 0.66 -38.06 -30.64
CA PRO A 182 0.71 -39.52 -30.57
C PRO A 182 2.04 -40.10 -31.05
N GLY A 183 2.90 -39.29 -31.64
CA GLY A 183 4.27 -39.63 -32.00
C GLY A 183 5.21 -39.74 -30.80
N VAL A 184 4.89 -39.08 -29.68
CA VAL A 184 5.66 -39.12 -28.43
C VAL A 184 5.01 -40.08 -27.44
N ASP A 185 3.75 -39.84 -27.08
CA ASP A 185 2.94 -40.77 -26.30
C ASP A 185 1.50 -40.87 -26.84
N VAL A 186 0.96 -42.08 -26.85
CA VAL A 186 -0.35 -42.36 -27.45
C VAL A 186 -1.52 -42.17 -26.48
N ASN A 187 -1.30 -41.99 -25.19
CA ASN A 187 -2.38 -41.88 -24.20
C ASN A 187 -2.38 -40.51 -23.52
N GLU A 188 -1.23 -39.88 -23.36
CA GLU A 188 -1.09 -38.63 -22.60
C GLU A 188 -0.35 -37.57 -23.42
N ASP A 189 -0.69 -36.30 -23.21
CA ASP A 189 0.00 -35.20 -23.89
C ASP A 189 1.26 -34.85 -23.12
N TYR A 190 2.42 -35.20 -23.68
CA TYR A 190 3.71 -34.95 -23.05
C TYR A 190 4.05 -33.46 -22.85
N HIS A 191 3.28 -32.53 -23.41
CA HIS A 191 3.53 -31.09 -23.24
C HIS A 191 3.00 -30.52 -21.92
N PHE A 192 2.17 -31.28 -21.19
CA PHE A 192 1.89 -30.92 -19.80
C PHE A 192 3.15 -31.14 -18.97
N GLY A 193 3.49 -30.16 -18.13
CA GLY A 193 4.67 -30.26 -17.26
C GLY A 193 6.04 -30.20 -17.96
N PHE A 194 6.09 -30.19 -19.29
CA PHE A 194 7.35 -30.34 -20.05
C PHE A 194 8.05 -29.02 -20.37
N TYR A 195 9.32 -28.93 -19.98
CA TYR A 195 10.19 -27.78 -20.26
C TYR A 195 10.75 -27.82 -21.68
N ASP A 196 10.09 -27.11 -22.58
CA ASP A 196 10.43 -27.03 -23.99
C ASP A 196 11.31 -25.81 -24.35
N GLU A 197 11.57 -25.65 -25.64
CA GLU A 197 12.36 -24.54 -26.18
C GLU A 197 11.73 -23.16 -25.91
N GLN A 198 10.40 -23.06 -25.96
CA GLN A 198 9.70 -21.79 -25.69
C GLN A 198 9.78 -21.44 -24.21
N THR A 199 9.65 -22.43 -23.33
CA THR A 199 9.85 -22.28 -21.88
C THR A 199 11.25 -21.76 -21.58
N ARG A 200 12.26 -22.30 -22.28
CA ARG A 200 13.65 -21.80 -22.18
C ARG A 200 13.80 -20.35 -22.63
N GLU A 201 13.20 -19.99 -23.76
CA GLU A 201 13.24 -18.63 -24.31
C GLU A 201 12.68 -17.60 -23.32
N TRP A 202 11.59 -17.93 -22.63
CA TRP A 202 10.98 -17.01 -21.66
C TRP A 202 11.78 -16.91 -20.36
N ASP A 203 12.41 -18.00 -19.91
CA ASP A 203 13.40 -17.91 -18.82
C ASP A 203 14.59 -17.02 -19.23
N GLU A 204 15.05 -17.09 -20.48
CA GLU A 204 16.11 -16.24 -21.03
C GLU A 204 15.69 -14.75 -21.09
N ILE A 205 14.46 -14.44 -21.49
CA ILE A 205 13.94 -13.07 -21.48
C ILE A 205 13.92 -12.51 -20.05
N ALA A 206 13.34 -13.25 -19.10
CA ALA A 206 13.29 -12.84 -17.70
C ALA A 206 14.70 -12.70 -17.09
N TYR A 207 15.63 -13.60 -17.42
CA TYR A 207 17.02 -13.53 -16.96
C TYR A 207 17.76 -12.28 -17.48
N ASN A 208 17.53 -11.91 -18.74
CA ASN A 208 18.15 -10.73 -19.35
C ASN A 208 17.50 -9.40 -18.90
N ALA A 209 16.28 -9.44 -18.35
CA ALA A 209 15.55 -8.28 -17.84
C ALA A 209 15.22 -8.44 -16.34
N PRO A 210 16.18 -8.22 -15.43
CA PRO A 210 16.08 -8.65 -14.03
C PRO A 210 15.01 -7.94 -13.20
N HIS A 211 14.47 -6.81 -13.67
CA HIS A 211 13.33 -6.10 -13.06
C HIS A 211 11.97 -6.48 -13.66
N TYR A 212 11.95 -7.30 -14.71
CA TYR A 212 10.75 -7.62 -15.46
C TYR A 212 10.14 -8.94 -15.00
N LEU A 213 8.98 -8.87 -14.33
CA LEU A 213 8.22 -10.05 -13.93
C LEU A 213 7.11 -10.34 -14.95
N ILE A 214 7.13 -11.55 -15.49
CA ILE A 214 6.10 -12.08 -16.39
C ILE A 214 5.08 -12.84 -15.54
N VAL A 215 3.80 -12.44 -15.59
CA VAL A 215 2.71 -13.12 -14.88
C VAL A 215 1.87 -13.92 -15.88
N MET A 216 1.59 -15.18 -15.56
CA MET A 216 0.97 -16.13 -16.46
C MET A 216 -0.24 -16.82 -15.85
N SER A 217 -1.26 -17.11 -16.66
CA SER A 217 -2.37 -17.99 -16.26
C SER A 217 -1.96 -19.46 -16.28
N ALA A 218 -2.38 -20.25 -15.28
CA ALA A 218 -1.97 -21.66 -15.17
C ALA A 218 -2.57 -22.60 -16.23
N GLY A 219 -3.73 -22.27 -16.82
CA GLY A 219 -4.47 -23.19 -17.72
C GLY A 219 -5.83 -23.61 -17.14
N ASN A 220 -6.68 -24.16 -18.00
CA ASN A 220 -8.09 -24.46 -17.67
C ASN A 220 -8.49 -25.90 -18.05
N ASP A 221 -7.52 -26.76 -18.28
CA ASP A 221 -7.69 -28.04 -18.98
C ASP A 221 -7.94 -29.22 -18.01
N ARG A 222 -7.83 -28.99 -16.69
CA ARG A 222 -7.78 -30.05 -15.65
C ARG A 222 -8.95 -31.04 -15.66
N ASN A 223 -10.13 -30.60 -16.09
CA ASN A 223 -11.36 -31.39 -16.02
C ASN A 223 -11.84 -31.87 -17.40
N ASP A 224 -11.00 -31.77 -18.43
CA ASP A 224 -11.31 -32.27 -19.76
C ASP A 224 -11.03 -33.78 -19.84
N GLU A 225 -12.09 -34.53 -20.13
CA GLU A 225 -12.07 -35.99 -20.22
C GLU A 225 -13.08 -36.48 -21.25
N VAL A 226 -12.76 -37.60 -21.88
CA VAL A 226 -13.60 -38.21 -22.92
C VAL A 226 -13.85 -39.69 -22.60
N ALA A 227 -15.10 -40.14 -22.75
CA ALA A 227 -15.44 -41.54 -22.51
C ALA A 227 -14.78 -42.47 -23.55
N ASN A 228 -14.26 -43.61 -23.10
CA ASN A 228 -13.60 -44.60 -23.97
C ASN A 228 -14.48 -44.99 -25.18
N GLY A 229 -13.86 -45.02 -26.37
CA GLY A 229 -14.55 -45.34 -27.62
C GLY A 229 -15.32 -44.17 -28.24
N THR A 230 -15.25 -42.97 -27.67
CA THR A 230 -15.79 -41.76 -28.30
C THR A 230 -14.97 -41.40 -29.53
N GLU A 231 -15.65 -41.13 -30.64
CA GLU A 231 -15.01 -40.68 -31.88
C GLU A 231 -14.49 -39.25 -31.72
N HIS A 232 -13.22 -39.02 -32.02
CA HIS A 232 -12.53 -37.74 -31.87
C HIS A 232 -11.47 -37.55 -32.97
N TRP A 233 -11.07 -36.29 -33.20
CA TRP A 233 -9.97 -35.96 -34.10
C TRP A 233 -8.63 -36.14 -33.39
N VAL A 234 -7.64 -36.67 -34.11
CA VAL A 234 -6.25 -36.76 -33.66
C VAL A 234 -5.31 -36.46 -34.82
N TRP A 235 -4.19 -35.81 -34.54
CA TRP A 235 -3.16 -35.60 -35.54
C TRP A 235 -2.52 -36.93 -35.98
N ASN A 236 -2.52 -37.21 -37.28
CA ASN A 236 -1.94 -38.43 -37.84
C ASN A 236 -0.70 -38.09 -38.67
N THR A 237 0.48 -38.37 -38.11
CA THR A 237 1.78 -38.09 -38.73
C THR A 237 2.04 -38.87 -40.02
N VAL A 238 1.35 -39.99 -40.26
CA VAL A 238 1.51 -40.79 -41.50
C VAL A 238 0.86 -40.10 -42.70
N ILE A 239 -0.29 -39.46 -42.48
CA ILE A 239 -1.01 -38.73 -43.54
C ILE A 239 -0.76 -37.22 -43.48
N ASN A 240 -0.14 -36.74 -42.39
CA ASN A 240 0.14 -35.33 -42.11
C ASN A 240 -1.14 -34.47 -42.13
N ASP A 241 -2.18 -34.98 -41.49
CA ASP A 241 -3.50 -34.34 -41.37
C ASP A 241 -4.25 -34.91 -40.15
N TRP A 242 -5.38 -34.31 -39.79
CA TRP A 242 -6.30 -34.82 -38.77
C TRP A 242 -7.02 -36.09 -39.25
N ASP A 243 -7.07 -37.10 -38.40
CA ASP A 243 -7.78 -38.36 -38.64
C ASP A 243 -8.76 -38.66 -37.51
N LEU A 244 -9.83 -39.39 -37.80
CA LEU A 244 -10.80 -39.78 -36.78
C LEU A 244 -10.32 -41.05 -36.07
N SER A 245 -10.28 -41.00 -34.74
CA SER A 245 -9.94 -42.13 -33.88
C SER A 245 -11.06 -42.43 -32.89
N THR A 246 -11.06 -43.67 -32.39
CA THR A 246 -11.88 -44.13 -31.26
C THR A 246 -11.03 -44.75 -30.15
N ASP A 247 -9.70 -44.65 -30.29
CA ASP A 247 -8.76 -45.15 -29.30
C ASP A 247 -8.92 -44.40 -27.99
N SER A 248 -8.71 -45.07 -26.86
CA SER A 248 -8.76 -44.41 -25.56
C SER A 248 -7.51 -43.56 -25.37
N ARG A 249 -7.67 -42.39 -24.72
CA ARG A 249 -6.56 -41.57 -24.20
C ARG A 249 -6.93 -41.12 -22.80
N ASP A 250 -5.94 -40.76 -22.01
CA ASP A 250 -6.10 -40.40 -20.61
C ASP A 250 -6.73 -39.01 -20.49
N SER A 251 -7.32 -38.72 -19.32
CA SER A 251 -7.85 -37.40 -19.01
C SER A 251 -6.70 -36.42 -18.81
N ASP A 252 -6.93 -35.13 -19.06
CA ASP A 252 -5.86 -34.13 -18.95
C ASP A 252 -5.38 -33.90 -17.51
N GLY A 253 -6.16 -34.30 -16.50
CA GLY A 253 -5.81 -34.14 -15.10
C GLY A 253 -6.16 -35.35 -14.23
N PRO A 254 -6.02 -35.24 -12.88
CA PRO A 254 -6.03 -33.98 -12.15
C PRO A 254 -4.68 -33.28 -12.02
N TRP A 255 -3.57 -34.00 -12.05
CA TRP A 255 -2.21 -33.46 -11.86
C TRP A 255 -1.50 -33.34 -13.20
N ASP A 256 -0.40 -32.59 -13.23
CA ASP A 256 0.45 -32.49 -14.41
C ASP A 256 -0.34 -32.02 -15.63
N CYS A 257 -0.96 -30.85 -15.51
CA CYS A 257 -1.91 -30.34 -16.50
C CYS A 257 -1.70 -28.86 -16.81
N ILE A 258 -0.54 -28.30 -16.44
CA ILE A 258 -0.11 -26.95 -16.84
C ILE A 258 0.65 -27.07 -18.15
N SER A 259 0.22 -26.28 -19.14
CA SER A 259 0.66 -26.46 -20.52
C SER A 259 1.87 -25.58 -20.89
N TYR A 260 2.87 -26.18 -21.55
CA TYR A 260 4.01 -25.51 -22.22
C TYR A 260 4.69 -24.41 -21.38
N HIS A 261 5.01 -23.25 -21.99
CA HIS A 261 5.76 -22.14 -21.39
C HIS A 261 5.16 -21.54 -20.10
N LYS A 262 3.98 -21.96 -19.65
CA LYS A 262 3.40 -21.58 -18.34
C LYS A 262 4.18 -22.11 -17.14
N ILE A 263 5.06 -23.09 -17.36
CA ILE A 263 5.91 -23.70 -16.33
C ILE A 263 7.31 -23.08 -16.24
N CYS A 264 7.59 -21.94 -16.89
CA CYS A 264 8.89 -21.25 -16.76
C CYS A 264 9.30 -21.05 -15.29
N LYS A 265 10.61 -21.14 -15.00
CA LYS A 265 11.14 -20.94 -13.63
C LYS A 265 10.95 -19.48 -13.19
N ASN A 266 11.20 -18.55 -14.11
CA ASN A 266 11.33 -17.13 -13.80
C ASN A 266 10.02 -16.33 -13.90
N VAL A 267 8.90 -16.99 -14.24
CA VAL A 267 7.57 -16.38 -14.31
C VAL A 267 6.80 -16.59 -13.01
N LEU A 268 5.75 -15.80 -12.80
CA LEU A 268 4.74 -16.02 -11.76
C LEU A 268 3.47 -16.62 -12.39
N THR A 269 3.26 -17.91 -12.20
CA THR A 269 2.13 -18.68 -12.72
C THR A 269 0.99 -18.67 -11.70
N VAL A 270 -0.23 -18.32 -12.14
CA VAL A 270 -1.38 -18.06 -11.28
C VAL A 270 -2.52 -19.03 -11.56
N GLY A 271 -2.89 -19.82 -10.56
CA GLY A 271 -4.08 -20.68 -10.58
C GLY A 271 -5.36 -19.94 -10.15
N ALA A 272 -6.52 -20.55 -10.43
CA ALA A 272 -7.83 -19.95 -10.20
C ALA A 272 -8.60 -20.63 -9.06
N VAL A 273 -8.98 -19.85 -8.06
CA VAL A 273 -9.91 -20.25 -6.98
C VAL A 273 -11.29 -19.63 -7.19
N ASN A 274 -12.27 -20.18 -6.49
CA ASN A 274 -13.62 -19.63 -6.39
C ASN A 274 -13.62 -18.31 -5.59
N ASP A 275 -14.72 -17.56 -5.68
CA ASP A 275 -14.96 -16.34 -4.88
C ASP A 275 -14.86 -16.58 -3.37
N ILE A 276 -14.17 -15.67 -2.67
CA ILE A 276 -14.22 -15.55 -1.21
C ILE A 276 -14.94 -14.24 -0.87
N GLU A 277 -16.28 -14.27 -0.87
CA GLU A 277 -17.16 -13.09 -0.80
C GLU A 277 -16.89 -12.14 0.39
N ASN A 278 -16.41 -12.69 1.52
CA ASN A 278 -16.13 -11.91 2.74
C ASN A 278 -14.62 -11.65 2.96
N GLY A 279 -13.78 -11.94 1.96
CA GLY A 279 -12.32 -11.99 2.15
C GLY A 279 -11.87 -13.24 2.89
N TYR A 280 -10.57 -13.48 2.88
CA TYR A 280 -9.94 -14.63 3.53
C TYR A 280 -10.10 -14.57 5.06
N GLU A 281 -10.65 -15.62 5.68
CA GLU A 281 -10.64 -15.78 7.14
C GLU A 281 -9.77 -16.97 7.58
N ASN A 282 -9.71 -18.04 6.79
CA ASN A 282 -8.96 -19.25 7.10
C ASN A 282 -8.60 -20.07 5.84
N PRO A 283 -7.62 -20.99 5.91
CA PRO A 283 -7.17 -21.77 4.74
C PRO A 283 -8.27 -22.57 4.03
N GLY A 284 -9.32 -22.98 4.76
CA GLY A 284 -10.44 -23.74 4.21
C GLY A 284 -11.39 -22.94 3.34
N ASP A 285 -11.29 -21.60 3.34
CA ASP A 285 -12.06 -20.73 2.45
C ASP A 285 -11.53 -20.81 1.00
N VAL A 286 -10.25 -21.15 0.84
CA VAL A 286 -9.58 -21.22 -0.44
C VAL A 286 -9.96 -22.52 -1.15
N SER A 287 -10.85 -22.41 -2.12
CA SER A 287 -11.36 -23.55 -2.89
C SER A 287 -10.95 -23.44 -4.35
N ILE A 288 -10.13 -24.37 -4.83
CA ILE A 288 -9.69 -24.41 -6.23
C ILE A 288 -10.91 -24.50 -7.16
N SER A 289 -10.87 -23.79 -8.30
CA SER A 289 -11.89 -23.91 -9.34
C SER A 289 -11.85 -25.30 -9.99
N SER A 290 -12.95 -25.72 -10.62
CA SER A 290 -13.02 -27.05 -11.26
C SER A 290 -12.02 -27.20 -12.41
N PHE A 291 -11.70 -26.10 -13.09
CA PHE A 291 -10.89 -26.08 -14.32
C PHE A 291 -9.42 -25.74 -14.11
N SER A 292 -9.05 -25.04 -13.02
CA SER A 292 -7.66 -24.56 -12.86
C SER A 292 -6.68 -25.72 -12.99
N SER A 293 -5.77 -25.60 -13.95
CA SER A 293 -4.63 -26.49 -14.08
C SER A 293 -3.69 -26.34 -12.89
N TYR A 294 -3.05 -27.44 -12.52
CA TYR A 294 -2.00 -27.47 -11.52
C TYR A 294 -0.95 -28.53 -11.83
N GLY A 295 0.22 -28.38 -11.20
CA GLY A 295 1.39 -29.22 -11.40
C GLY A 295 1.23 -30.66 -10.86
N PRO A 296 2.33 -31.37 -10.60
CA PRO A 296 3.72 -30.90 -10.66
C PRO A 296 4.14 -30.51 -12.08
N VAL A 297 5.23 -29.78 -12.20
CA VAL A 297 6.01 -29.75 -13.43
C VAL A 297 6.77 -31.09 -13.54
N ASP A 298 7.15 -31.55 -14.72
CA ASP A 298 7.79 -32.87 -14.91
C ASP A 298 9.08 -33.07 -14.11
N ASP A 299 9.82 -31.98 -13.91
CA ASP A 299 11.04 -31.95 -13.10
C ASP A 299 10.77 -31.80 -11.60
N GLY A 300 9.50 -31.77 -11.18
CA GLY A 300 9.03 -31.74 -9.80
C GLY A 300 8.83 -30.35 -9.21
N ARG A 301 8.99 -29.28 -10.00
CA ARG A 301 8.77 -27.90 -9.51
C ARG A 301 7.33 -27.62 -9.13
N ILE A 302 7.17 -26.69 -8.19
CA ILE A 302 5.88 -26.23 -7.68
C ILE A 302 5.27 -25.24 -8.68
N LYS A 303 4.17 -25.63 -9.31
CA LYS A 303 3.32 -24.76 -10.13
C LYS A 303 1.83 -25.09 -9.92
N PRO A 304 0.91 -24.10 -9.90
CA PRO A 304 1.17 -22.66 -10.02
C PRO A 304 2.00 -22.14 -8.85
N ASP A 305 2.58 -20.94 -8.97
CA ASP A 305 3.32 -20.34 -7.86
C ASP A 305 2.35 -19.86 -6.77
N ILE A 306 1.23 -19.27 -7.16
CA ILE A 306 0.17 -18.79 -6.26
C ILE A 306 -1.19 -18.96 -6.91
N VAL A 307 -2.26 -18.74 -6.14
CA VAL A 307 -3.63 -18.67 -6.66
C VAL A 307 -4.28 -17.32 -6.38
N ALA A 308 -5.27 -16.99 -7.21
CA ALA A 308 -6.16 -15.86 -7.02
C ALA A 308 -7.57 -16.19 -7.53
N ASN A 309 -8.53 -15.33 -7.23
CA ASN A 309 -9.89 -15.50 -7.72
C ASN A 309 -9.93 -15.50 -9.26
N GLY A 310 -10.54 -16.54 -9.85
CA GLY A 310 -10.65 -16.70 -11.31
C GLY A 310 -12.04 -17.13 -11.77
N VAL A 311 -13.07 -17.03 -10.92
CA VAL A 311 -14.44 -17.47 -11.23
C VAL A 311 -15.40 -16.30 -11.12
N GLY A 312 -16.13 -16.01 -12.19
CA GLY A 312 -17.21 -15.00 -12.18
C GLY A 312 -16.77 -13.54 -12.13
N LEU A 313 -15.52 -13.22 -12.51
CA LEU A 313 -15.01 -11.85 -12.50
C LEU A 313 -15.77 -11.02 -13.53
N PHE A 314 -16.27 -9.86 -13.11
CA PHE A 314 -17.04 -8.94 -13.94
C PHE A 314 -16.15 -7.80 -14.45
N SER A 315 -15.97 -7.66 -15.76
CA SER A 315 -15.04 -6.66 -16.32
C SER A 315 -15.54 -6.11 -17.64
N SER A 316 -14.83 -5.10 -18.18
CA SER A 316 -15.10 -4.48 -19.47
C SER A 316 -14.98 -5.47 -20.63
N VAL A 317 -15.79 -5.34 -21.67
CA VAL A 317 -15.67 -6.16 -22.89
C VAL A 317 -15.67 -5.30 -24.14
N SER A 318 -15.22 -5.89 -25.25
CA SER A 318 -14.97 -5.17 -26.49
C SER A 318 -16.22 -4.97 -27.36
N THR A 319 -17.43 -5.32 -26.92
CA THR A 319 -18.65 -5.14 -27.73
C THR A 319 -19.14 -3.69 -27.79
N GLY A 320 -18.76 -2.85 -26.83
CA GLY A 320 -19.13 -1.45 -26.74
C GLY A 320 -18.31 -0.73 -25.67
N ASP A 321 -18.30 0.61 -25.67
CA ASP A 321 -17.46 1.39 -24.74
C ASP A 321 -18.00 1.42 -23.28
N GLN A 322 -19.19 0.85 -23.05
CA GLN A 322 -19.86 0.74 -21.75
C GLN A 322 -20.35 -0.69 -21.48
N ASP A 323 -19.81 -1.67 -22.20
CA ASP A 323 -20.26 -3.06 -22.12
C ASP A 323 -19.37 -3.84 -21.16
N TYR A 324 -20.00 -4.69 -20.34
CA TYR A 324 -19.33 -5.50 -19.34
C TYR A 324 -19.90 -6.91 -19.34
N GLU A 325 -19.09 -7.90 -19.00
CA GLU A 325 -19.49 -9.30 -18.90
C GLU A 325 -18.72 -10.00 -17.76
N SER A 326 -19.20 -11.17 -17.33
CA SER A 326 -18.51 -12.00 -16.33
C SER A 326 -17.85 -13.21 -16.96
N TYR A 327 -16.52 -13.34 -16.82
CA TYR A 327 -15.76 -14.50 -17.27
C TYR A 327 -15.20 -15.34 -16.12
N SER A 328 -14.87 -16.60 -16.44
CA SER A 328 -14.22 -17.54 -15.53
C SER A 328 -13.07 -18.23 -16.26
N GLY A 329 -11.92 -18.30 -15.61
CA GLY A 329 -10.69 -18.87 -16.14
C GLY A 329 -9.49 -18.43 -15.32
N THR A 330 -8.38 -19.15 -15.42
CA THR A 330 -7.08 -18.67 -14.93
C THR A 330 -6.63 -17.39 -15.65
N SER A 331 -7.17 -17.14 -16.85
CA SER A 331 -7.08 -15.89 -17.58
C SER A 331 -7.64 -14.68 -16.82
N MET A 332 -8.49 -14.90 -15.82
CA MET A 332 -9.05 -13.85 -14.95
C MET A 332 -8.29 -13.75 -13.61
N SER A 333 -7.69 -14.84 -13.12
CA SER A 333 -6.88 -14.79 -11.90
C SER A 333 -5.51 -14.13 -12.11
N ALA A 334 -4.87 -14.38 -13.27
CA ALA A 334 -3.59 -13.75 -13.62
C ALA A 334 -3.64 -12.21 -13.64
N PRO A 335 -4.63 -11.54 -14.27
CA PRO A 335 -4.70 -10.08 -14.25
C PRO A 335 -5.04 -9.52 -12.87
N SER A 336 -5.80 -10.24 -12.03
CA SER A 336 -6.01 -9.83 -10.63
C SER A 336 -4.68 -9.77 -9.88
N VAL A 337 -3.83 -10.80 -10.03
CA VAL A 337 -2.49 -10.78 -9.44
C VAL A 337 -1.62 -9.68 -10.05
N THR A 338 -1.59 -9.56 -11.38
CA THR A 338 -0.74 -8.58 -12.07
C THR A 338 -1.06 -7.16 -11.65
N GLY A 339 -2.34 -6.77 -11.64
CA GLY A 339 -2.74 -5.45 -11.17
C GLY A 339 -2.43 -5.21 -9.69
N SER A 340 -2.51 -6.24 -8.84
CA SER A 340 -2.09 -6.14 -7.43
C SER A 340 -0.57 -5.95 -7.26
N LEU A 341 0.24 -6.61 -8.09
CA LEU A 341 1.70 -6.46 -8.07
C LEU A 341 2.15 -5.06 -8.51
N VAL A 342 1.36 -4.36 -9.33
CA VAL A 342 1.59 -2.93 -9.63
C VAL A 342 1.59 -2.12 -8.33
N LEU A 343 0.68 -2.41 -7.39
CA LEU A 343 0.62 -1.72 -6.10
C LEU A 343 1.83 -2.05 -5.21
N PHE A 344 2.41 -3.25 -5.33
CA PHE A 344 3.63 -3.57 -4.57
C PHE A 344 4.78 -2.68 -5.03
N GLN A 345 4.94 -2.57 -6.36
CA GLN A 345 5.98 -1.73 -6.97
C GLN A 345 5.71 -0.23 -6.71
N GLU A 346 4.45 0.22 -6.71
CA GLU A 346 4.10 1.61 -6.31
C GLU A 346 4.53 1.89 -4.87
N MET A 347 4.23 1.01 -3.91
CA MET A 347 4.62 1.20 -2.50
C MET A 347 6.14 1.22 -2.35
N TYR A 348 6.81 0.21 -2.93
CA TYR A 348 8.26 0.10 -2.82
C TYR A 348 8.97 1.29 -3.47
N LYS A 349 8.51 1.73 -4.65
CA LYS A 349 9.03 2.94 -5.32
C LYS A 349 8.81 4.19 -4.49
N THR A 350 7.65 4.33 -3.84
CA THR A 350 7.36 5.47 -2.96
C THR A 350 8.31 5.52 -1.76
N MET A 351 8.67 4.37 -1.19
CA MET A 351 9.52 4.31 0.00
C MET A 351 11.03 4.34 -0.31
N ASN A 352 11.45 3.80 -1.46
CA ASN A 352 12.85 3.52 -1.76
C ASN A 352 13.38 4.20 -3.02
N ASP A 353 12.54 4.95 -3.74
CA ASP A 353 12.85 5.58 -5.03
C ASP A 353 13.43 4.61 -6.09
N THR A 354 13.14 3.32 -5.98
CA THR A 354 13.56 2.27 -6.93
C THR A 354 12.49 1.18 -7.05
N PHE A 355 12.58 0.32 -8.06
CA PHE A 355 11.72 -0.86 -8.23
C PHE A 355 12.44 -2.13 -7.76
N LEU A 356 11.67 -3.10 -7.31
CA LEU A 356 12.15 -4.44 -6.97
C LEU A 356 12.64 -5.18 -8.23
N LEU A 357 13.62 -6.07 -8.06
CA LEU A 357 13.89 -7.16 -9.00
C LEU A 357 12.66 -8.07 -9.12
N ALA A 358 12.49 -8.69 -10.29
CA ALA A 358 11.40 -9.63 -10.56
C ALA A 358 11.41 -10.80 -9.55
N ALA A 359 12.60 -11.30 -9.22
CA ALA A 359 12.80 -12.33 -8.21
C ALA A 359 12.31 -11.90 -6.83
N THR A 360 12.63 -10.66 -6.40
CA THR A 360 12.20 -10.12 -5.10
C THR A 360 10.69 -9.87 -5.06
N LEU A 361 10.11 -9.36 -6.15
CA LEU A 361 8.67 -9.20 -6.29
C LEU A 361 7.94 -10.55 -6.19
N LYS A 362 8.47 -11.60 -6.84
CA LYS A 362 7.99 -12.98 -6.73
C LYS A 362 8.14 -13.53 -5.30
N ALA A 363 9.29 -13.34 -4.66
CA ALA A 363 9.52 -13.74 -3.26
C ALA A 363 8.54 -13.05 -2.31
N LEU A 364 8.26 -11.76 -2.51
CA LEU A 364 7.33 -11.01 -1.67
C LEU A 364 5.89 -11.51 -1.82
N ALA A 365 5.43 -11.78 -3.04
CA ALA A 365 4.11 -12.36 -3.29
C ALA A 365 3.96 -13.75 -2.64
N VAL A 366 4.99 -14.60 -2.74
CA VAL A 366 5.04 -15.91 -2.07
C VAL A 366 5.10 -15.77 -0.55
N HIS A 367 5.90 -14.84 -0.03
CA HIS A 367 6.09 -14.66 1.41
C HIS A 367 4.83 -14.10 2.08
N SER A 368 4.06 -13.25 1.39
CA SER A 368 2.84 -12.66 1.93
C SER A 368 1.60 -13.53 1.76
N ALA A 369 1.64 -14.55 0.88
CA ALA A 369 0.50 -15.39 0.57
C ALA A 369 -0.17 -15.98 1.82
N ASP A 370 -1.50 -16.04 1.74
CA ASP A 370 -2.34 -16.74 2.71
C ASP A 370 -2.30 -18.25 2.45
N GLU A 371 -2.18 -19.01 3.54
CA GLU A 371 -2.20 -20.46 3.51
C GLU A 371 -3.52 -20.98 2.90
N ALA A 372 -3.46 -22.04 2.09
CA ALA A 372 -4.59 -22.54 1.33
C ALA A 372 -4.76 -24.06 1.47
N GLY A 373 -6.01 -24.51 1.60
CA GLY A 373 -6.31 -25.93 1.69
C GLY A 373 -6.17 -26.50 3.11
N ASN A 374 -5.88 -27.81 3.19
CA ASN A 374 -5.99 -28.58 4.44
C ASN A 374 -4.65 -28.86 5.12
N ALA A 375 -3.54 -28.68 4.41
CA ALA A 375 -2.18 -28.89 4.90
C ALA A 375 -1.44 -27.56 4.82
N GLY A 376 -0.50 -27.32 5.74
CA GLY A 376 0.34 -26.13 5.69
C GLY A 376 1.54 -26.33 4.77
N GLY A 377 2.09 -25.22 4.28
CA GLY A 377 3.17 -25.22 3.30
C GLY A 377 2.63 -25.31 1.88
N PRO A 378 3.52 -25.25 0.87
CA PRO A 378 3.09 -25.26 -0.51
C PRO A 378 2.47 -26.61 -0.90
N ASP A 379 1.67 -26.61 -1.96
CA ASP A 379 1.27 -27.82 -2.65
C ASP A 379 1.17 -27.59 -4.16
N TYR A 380 1.08 -28.66 -4.96
CA TYR A 380 0.99 -28.49 -6.41
C TYR A 380 -0.32 -27.83 -6.85
N ARG A 381 -1.39 -27.84 -6.04
CA ARG A 381 -2.72 -27.33 -6.38
C ARG A 381 -2.87 -25.82 -6.19
N PHE A 382 -2.37 -25.30 -5.07
CA PHE A 382 -2.47 -23.90 -4.67
C PHE A 382 -1.14 -23.15 -4.74
N GLY A 383 -0.05 -23.85 -5.07
CA GLY A 383 1.29 -23.28 -5.02
C GLY A 383 1.68 -22.94 -3.59
N TRP A 384 2.21 -21.75 -3.41
CA TRP A 384 2.55 -21.17 -2.11
C TRP A 384 1.36 -20.54 -1.38
N GLY A 385 0.17 -20.55 -1.98
CA GLY A 385 -1.06 -20.08 -1.34
C GLY A 385 -1.82 -19.01 -2.13
N LEU A 386 -2.80 -18.41 -1.48
CA LEU A 386 -3.63 -17.34 -2.03
C LEU A 386 -2.90 -16.00 -1.92
N MET A 387 -2.84 -15.24 -3.02
CA MET A 387 -2.26 -13.90 -3.02
C MET A 387 -2.85 -13.03 -1.89
N ASN A 388 -2.00 -12.36 -1.12
CA ASN A 388 -2.44 -11.36 -0.14
C ASN A 388 -1.71 -10.03 -0.38
N THR A 389 -2.45 -9.10 -0.99
CA THR A 389 -1.94 -7.81 -1.43
C THR A 389 -1.66 -6.89 -0.25
N ALA A 390 -2.60 -6.78 0.70
CA ALA A 390 -2.47 -5.94 1.88
C ALA A 390 -1.27 -6.34 2.76
N ARG A 391 -1.05 -7.65 2.97
CA ARG A 391 0.08 -8.14 3.77
C ARG A 391 1.42 -7.82 3.12
N ALA A 392 1.54 -7.96 1.80
CA ALA A 392 2.78 -7.61 1.11
C ALA A 392 3.11 -6.11 1.23
N VAL A 393 2.10 -5.25 1.08
CA VAL A 393 2.28 -3.80 1.24
C VAL A 393 2.63 -3.45 2.68
N ASP A 394 1.99 -4.07 3.67
CA ASP A 394 2.34 -3.91 5.09
C ASP A 394 3.80 -4.37 5.37
N LEU A 395 4.26 -5.46 4.75
CA LEU A 395 5.65 -5.91 4.84
C LEU A 395 6.64 -4.90 4.26
N ILE A 396 6.33 -4.28 3.11
CA ILE A 396 7.16 -3.21 2.54
C ILE A 396 7.22 -2.03 3.51
N GLN A 397 6.08 -1.61 4.07
CA GLN A 397 6.00 -0.50 5.01
C GLN A 397 6.76 -0.76 6.31
N ARG A 398 6.84 -2.03 6.74
CA ARG A 398 7.51 -2.43 7.98
C ARG A 398 8.93 -2.96 7.76
N ASN A 399 9.51 -2.79 6.58
CA ASN A 399 10.90 -3.19 6.33
C ASN A 399 11.83 -2.56 7.38
N GLY A 400 12.63 -3.38 8.08
CA GLY A 400 13.47 -3.00 9.22
C GLY A 400 12.84 -3.18 10.61
N ASN A 401 11.53 -3.46 10.72
CA ASN A 401 10.80 -3.60 11.99
C ASN A 401 10.26 -5.03 12.17
N GLY A 402 11.17 -5.99 12.35
CA GLY A 402 10.80 -7.42 12.43
C GLY A 402 10.57 -8.06 11.07
N HIS A 403 10.79 -7.31 10.00
CA HIS A 403 10.75 -7.74 8.62
C HIS A 403 11.99 -7.25 7.88
N LEU A 404 12.43 -7.99 6.86
CA LEU A 404 13.48 -7.57 5.94
C LEU A 404 13.08 -7.89 4.51
N ILE A 405 13.21 -6.91 3.62
CA ILE A 405 13.26 -7.12 2.18
C ILE A 405 14.65 -6.70 1.73
N SER A 406 15.45 -7.64 1.23
CA SER A 406 16.80 -7.39 0.73
C SER A 406 17.00 -7.99 -0.65
N GLU A 407 17.81 -7.33 -1.47
CA GLU A 407 18.25 -7.81 -2.77
C GLU A 407 19.76 -8.03 -2.70
N GLU A 408 20.15 -9.29 -2.75
CA GLU A 408 21.51 -9.72 -2.46
C GLU A 408 22.16 -10.36 -3.69
N TYR A 409 23.48 -10.45 -3.66
CA TYR A 409 24.26 -11.10 -4.71
C TYR A 409 25.19 -12.14 -4.12
N LEU A 410 25.06 -13.39 -4.58
CA LEU A 410 25.89 -14.49 -4.13
C LEU A 410 26.98 -14.80 -5.18
N ALA A 411 28.24 -14.64 -4.78
CA ALA A 411 29.39 -14.94 -5.63
C ALA A 411 29.80 -16.44 -5.53
N PRO A 412 30.54 -16.98 -6.51
CA PRO A 412 30.98 -18.37 -6.50
C PRO A 412 31.86 -18.72 -5.28
N GLY A 413 31.43 -19.70 -4.51
CA GLY A 413 32.06 -20.20 -3.28
C GLY A 413 31.68 -19.44 -2.01
N ASP A 414 30.83 -18.41 -2.11
CA ASP A 414 30.42 -17.59 -0.96
C ASP A 414 29.15 -18.10 -0.28
N SER A 415 28.88 -17.55 0.91
CA SER A 415 27.65 -17.72 1.67
C SER A 415 27.28 -16.40 2.35
N ILE A 416 25.98 -16.12 2.43
CA ILE A 416 25.42 -15.00 3.19
C ILE A 416 24.87 -15.52 4.51
N GLU A 417 25.22 -14.86 5.61
CA GLU A 417 24.68 -15.14 6.94
C GLU A 417 24.16 -13.86 7.58
N LEU A 418 22.92 -13.90 8.05
CA LEU A 418 22.25 -12.81 8.76
C LEU A 418 21.72 -13.35 10.09
N SER A 419 22.02 -12.65 11.19
CA SER A 419 21.44 -12.95 12.49
C SER A 419 20.19 -12.10 12.74
N VAL A 420 19.10 -12.75 13.13
CA VAL A 420 17.85 -12.12 13.58
C VAL A 420 17.50 -12.60 14.97
N TYR A 421 16.77 -11.78 15.72
CA TYR A 421 16.20 -12.17 17.00
C TYR A 421 14.69 -12.38 16.84
N SER A 422 14.17 -13.50 17.31
CA SER A 422 12.73 -13.76 17.42
C SER A 422 12.30 -13.68 18.88
N ASP A 423 11.19 -13.00 19.14
CA ASP A 423 10.56 -12.96 20.46
C ASP A 423 9.71 -14.21 20.79
N GLY A 424 9.58 -15.13 19.83
CA GLY A 424 8.78 -16.35 19.95
C GLY A 424 7.26 -16.13 19.91
N MET A 425 6.79 -14.92 19.61
CA MET A 425 5.36 -14.58 19.61
C MET A 425 4.72 -14.66 18.23
N VAL A 426 5.51 -14.54 17.16
CA VAL A 426 5.06 -14.65 15.77
C VAL A 426 5.93 -15.64 14.99
N PRO A 427 5.40 -16.27 13.94
CA PRO A 427 6.18 -17.19 13.10
C PRO A 427 7.43 -16.52 12.51
N LEU A 428 8.54 -17.26 12.50
CA LEU A 428 9.76 -16.89 11.80
C LEU A 428 9.72 -17.49 10.39
N ARG A 429 9.70 -16.63 9.37
CA ARG A 429 9.60 -17.00 7.96
C ARG A 429 10.77 -16.38 7.19
N ALA A 430 11.38 -17.18 6.32
CA ALA A 430 12.36 -16.73 5.33
C ALA A 430 11.98 -17.27 3.96
N THR A 431 11.91 -16.40 2.96
CA THR A 431 11.69 -16.77 1.56
C THR A 431 12.81 -16.18 0.71
N ILE A 432 13.45 -17.00 -0.12
CA ILE A 432 14.32 -16.53 -1.20
C ILE A 432 13.72 -16.90 -2.55
N SER A 433 14.01 -16.07 -3.55
CA SER A 433 13.70 -16.34 -4.96
C SER A 433 14.81 -15.76 -5.83
N TRP A 434 15.11 -16.40 -6.95
CA TRP A 434 16.10 -15.92 -7.91
C TRP A 434 15.65 -16.14 -9.34
N THR A 435 16.05 -15.22 -10.22
CA THR A 435 15.90 -15.37 -11.66
C THR A 435 17.02 -16.29 -12.15
N ASP A 436 16.69 -17.56 -12.33
CA ASP A 436 17.63 -18.64 -12.65
C ASP A 436 18.01 -18.60 -14.14
N PRO A 437 19.26 -18.95 -14.54
CA PRO A 437 19.59 -19.07 -15.96
C PRO A 437 18.69 -20.06 -16.69
N PRO A 438 18.45 -19.91 -18.01
CA PRO A 438 17.65 -20.84 -18.78
C PRO A 438 18.19 -22.28 -18.70
N GLY A 439 17.29 -23.24 -18.49
CA GLY A 439 17.62 -24.67 -18.45
C GLY A 439 17.98 -25.24 -19.82
N ILE A 440 18.30 -26.54 -19.89
CA ILE A 440 18.52 -27.24 -21.16
C ILE A 440 17.34 -28.19 -21.38
N PRO A 441 16.41 -27.86 -22.31
CA PRO A 441 15.28 -28.72 -22.64
C PRO A 441 15.71 -30.14 -22.99
N PRO A 442 15.09 -31.18 -22.39
CA PRO A 442 15.31 -32.56 -22.80
C PRO A 442 14.69 -32.83 -24.18
N LEU A 443 14.97 -34.00 -24.75
CA LEU A 443 14.25 -34.44 -25.94
C LEU A 443 12.77 -34.74 -25.59
N PRO A 444 11.82 -34.53 -26.51
CA PRO A 444 10.42 -34.87 -26.29
C PRO A 444 10.23 -36.30 -25.78
N SER A 445 9.62 -36.41 -24.60
CA SER A 445 9.25 -37.67 -23.94
C SER A 445 8.18 -37.38 -22.90
N LEU A 446 7.40 -38.39 -22.54
CA LEU A 446 6.43 -38.28 -21.45
C LEU A 446 7.16 -38.16 -20.09
N ASN A 447 6.89 -37.08 -19.39
CA ASN A 447 7.24 -36.76 -18.01
C ASN A 447 8.74 -36.95 -17.65
N PRO A 448 9.68 -36.29 -18.37
CA PRO A 448 11.11 -36.36 -18.08
C PRO A 448 11.44 -35.68 -16.75
N GLN A 449 12.16 -36.40 -15.88
CA GLN A 449 12.57 -35.90 -14.56
C GLN A 449 13.92 -35.15 -14.59
N ASP A 450 14.33 -34.65 -15.75
CA ASP A 450 15.54 -33.85 -15.90
C ASP A 450 15.35 -32.52 -15.16
N ILE A 451 16.19 -32.24 -14.17
CA ILE A 451 16.10 -31.01 -13.37
C ILE A 451 16.44 -29.80 -14.24
N MET A 452 15.50 -28.84 -14.32
CA MET A 452 15.71 -27.63 -15.11
C MET A 452 16.39 -26.50 -14.33
N LEU A 453 16.47 -26.60 -13.00
CA LEU A 453 17.23 -25.68 -12.14
C LEU A 453 18.72 -25.68 -12.50
N VAL A 454 19.31 -24.50 -12.71
CA VAL A 454 20.72 -24.34 -13.07
C VAL A 454 21.55 -23.92 -11.87
N ASN A 455 21.18 -22.80 -11.23
CA ASN A 455 21.82 -22.32 -10.02
C ASN A 455 21.01 -22.79 -8.81
N ASP A 456 21.57 -23.73 -8.05
CA ASP A 456 20.97 -24.31 -6.85
C ASP A 456 21.41 -23.51 -5.61
N LEU A 457 20.55 -22.57 -5.18
CA LEU A 457 20.72 -21.81 -3.94
C LEU A 457 20.01 -22.52 -2.78
N ASP A 458 20.66 -22.56 -1.63
CA ASP A 458 20.16 -23.21 -0.42
C ASP A 458 19.92 -22.20 0.70
N LEU A 459 18.72 -22.20 1.27
CA LEU A 459 18.30 -21.45 2.46
C LEU A 459 18.21 -22.37 3.67
N ARG A 460 18.77 -21.94 4.81
CA ARG A 460 18.51 -22.55 6.13
C ARG A 460 18.27 -21.48 7.17
N ILE A 461 17.48 -21.83 8.17
CA ILE A 461 17.41 -21.12 9.45
C ILE A 461 18.07 -22.00 10.50
N ILE A 462 18.99 -21.43 11.29
CA ILE A 462 19.75 -22.14 12.32
C ILE A 462 19.44 -21.49 13.67
N GLY A 463 18.80 -22.22 14.58
CA GLY A 463 18.51 -21.75 15.94
C GLY A 463 19.76 -21.63 16.80
N GLU A 464 19.68 -20.87 17.88
CA GLU A 464 20.78 -20.66 18.84
C GLU A 464 21.31 -21.97 19.46
N ASP A 465 20.45 -22.99 19.56
CA ASP A 465 20.79 -24.34 20.02
C ASP A 465 21.50 -25.21 18.97
N GLY A 466 21.64 -24.72 17.73
CA GLY A 466 22.20 -25.41 16.59
C GLY A 466 21.20 -26.24 15.78
N THR A 467 19.90 -26.19 16.09
CA THR A 467 18.85 -26.84 15.29
C THR A 467 18.78 -26.21 13.91
N ILE A 468 18.75 -27.04 12.87
CA ILE A 468 18.68 -26.61 11.46
C ILE A 468 17.27 -26.84 10.93
N TYR A 469 16.65 -25.78 10.42
CA TYR A 469 15.36 -25.80 9.75
C TYR A 469 15.57 -25.75 8.24
N PHE A 470 14.84 -26.62 7.54
CA PHE A 470 14.97 -26.87 6.11
C PHE A 470 13.78 -26.25 5.35
N PRO A 471 13.97 -25.90 4.06
CA PRO A 471 12.90 -25.39 3.23
C PRO A 471 11.86 -26.48 2.95
N TRP A 472 10.68 -26.05 2.49
CA TRP A 472 9.63 -26.95 2.01
C TRP A 472 10.04 -27.68 0.73
N ILE A 473 9.60 -28.94 0.62
CA ILE A 473 9.71 -29.81 -0.55
C ILE A 473 8.41 -30.59 -0.75
N LEU A 474 8.13 -30.98 -2.00
CA LEU A 474 7.03 -31.88 -2.39
C LEU A 474 7.55 -33.17 -3.02
N ASP A 475 6.72 -34.21 -3.04
CA ASP A 475 7.01 -35.46 -3.74
C ASP A 475 6.23 -35.49 -5.08
N PRO A 476 6.90 -35.31 -6.24
CA PRO A 476 6.21 -35.35 -7.53
C PRO A 476 5.60 -36.71 -7.87
N ASN A 477 6.05 -37.81 -7.24
CA ASN A 477 5.44 -39.13 -7.45
C ASN A 477 4.15 -39.32 -6.66
N ASN A 478 3.91 -38.48 -5.64
CA ASN A 478 2.70 -38.48 -4.81
C ASN A 478 2.17 -37.04 -4.68
N PRO A 479 1.72 -36.41 -5.79
CA PRO A 479 1.47 -34.97 -5.85
C PRO A 479 0.31 -34.48 -4.97
N GLY A 480 -0.50 -35.38 -4.42
CA GLY A 480 -1.56 -35.05 -3.46
C GLY A 480 -1.14 -35.10 -1.99
N ASP A 481 0.08 -35.52 -1.68
CA ASP A 481 0.61 -35.57 -0.31
C ASP A 481 1.01 -34.16 0.17
N ALA A 482 0.93 -33.93 1.48
CA ALA A 482 1.32 -32.66 2.08
C ALA A 482 2.83 -32.42 1.97
N ALA A 483 3.24 -31.16 1.86
CA ALA A 483 4.65 -30.78 1.89
C ALA A 483 5.35 -31.27 3.14
N THR A 484 6.63 -31.57 2.97
CA THR A 484 7.57 -31.87 4.05
C THR A 484 8.74 -30.91 3.95
N THR A 485 9.73 -31.00 4.84
CA THR A 485 10.92 -30.17 4.77
C THR A 485 12.14 -31.01 4.41
N GLY A 486 13.05 -30.43 3.64
CA GLY A 486 14.23 -31.13 3.14
C GLY A 486 15.11 -30.25 2.29
N ASP A 487 16.02 -30.88 1.55
CA ASP A 487 16.85 -30.19 0.58
C ASP A 487 16.05 -30.00 -0.71
N ASN A 488 15.70 -28.76 -1.06
CA ASN A 488 15.07 -28.47 -2.33
C ASN A 488 16.16 -28.44 -3.41
N ILE A 489 15.89 -29.06 -4.55
CA ILE A 489 16.86 -29.17 -5.66
C ILE A 489 16.23 -28.84 -7.01
N VAL A 490 14.97 -28.40 -7.02
CA VAL A 490 14.18 -28.20 -8.25
C VAL A 490 13.63 -26.79 -8.35
N ASP A 491 13.23 -26.17 -7.24
CA ASP A 491 12.60 -24.85 -7.26
C ASP A 491 13.61 -23.70 -7.18
N ASN A 492 13.34 -22.61 -7.90
CA ASN A 492 14.04 -21.34 -7.75
C ASN A 492 13.40 -20.41 -6.70
N VAL A 493 12.59 -20.98 -5.82
CA VAL A 493 11.98 -20.34 -4.66
C VAL A 493 12.12 -21.31 -3.49
N GLU A 494 12.75 -20.87 -2.41
CA GLU A 494 12.79 -21.64 -1.16
C GLU A 494 12.15 -20.84 -0.03
N GLN A 495 11.34 -21.51 0.79
CA GLN A 495 10.81 -20.93 2.02
C GLN A 495 11.05 -21.86 3.21
N VAL A 496 11.59 -21.28 4.28
CA VAL A 496 11.65 -21.90 5.62
C VAL A 496 10.64 -21.18 6.52
N LEU A 497 9.73 -21.93 7.14
CA LEU A 497 8.73 -21.41 8.07
C LEU A 497 8.80 -22.17 9.40
N ILE A 498 8.99 -21.42 10.48
CA ILE A 498 8.93 -21.90 11.85
C ILE A 498 7.70 -21.27 12.48
N PHE A 499 6.63 -22.06 12.65
CA PHE A 499 5.35 -21.57 13.16
C PHE A 499 5.44 -21.05 14.59
N ASP A 500 6.15 -21.79 15.46
CA ASP A 500 6.32 -21.48 16.87
C ASP A 500 7.83 -21.42 17.19
N PRO A 501 8.53 -20.33 16.84
CA PRO A 501 9.95 -20.21 17.16
C PRO A 501 10.15 -20.04 18.67
N GLU A 502 11.19 -20.66 19.23
CA GLU A 502 11.61 -20.34 20.59
C GLU A 502 12.25 -18.94 20.62
N PRO A 503 12.04 -18.13 21.67
CA PRO A 503 12.69 -16.82 21.78
C PRO A 503 14.22 -16.96 21.78
N GLY A 504 14.90 -16.19 20.93
CA GLY A 504 16.36 -16.27 20.80
C GLY A 504 16.88 -15.84 19.45
N ASN A 505 18.19 -16.01 19.26
CA ASN A 505 18.85 -15.67 18.00
C ASN A 505 18.73 -16.80 16.97
N TYR A 506 18.44 -16.43 15.73
CA TYR A 506 18.43 -17.32 14.58
C TYR A 506 19.40 -16.80 13.52
N THR A 507 20.16 -17.70 12.91
CA THR A 507 20.99 -17.38 11.75
C THR A 507 20.29 -17.82 10.48
N ILE A 508 19.97 -16.87 9.61
CA ILE A 508 19.53 -17.11 8.24
C ILE A 508 20.80 -17.30 7.41
N ARG A 509 20.98 -18.49 6.83
CA ARG A 509 22.14 -18.82 6.00
C ARG A 509 21.66 -19.13 4.58
N ILE A 510 22.27 -18.44 3.60
CA ILE A 510 22.09 -18.69 2.18
C ILE A 510 23.44 -19.05 1.57
N TRP A 511 23.52 -20.13 0.81
CA TRP A 511 24.70 -20.49 0.03
C TRP A 511 24.26 -21.13 -1.29
N HIS A 512 25.22 -21.63 -2.09
CA HIS A 512 24.90 -22.37 -3.31
C HIS A 512 25.65 -23.69 -3.42
N LYS A 513 25.06 -24.63 -4.14
CA LYS A 513 25.74 -25.85 -4.62
C LYS A 513 26.33 -25.60 -6.01
N GLY A 514 27.12 -26.56 -6.47
CA GLY A 514 27.67 -26.54 -7.82
C GLY A 514 28.50 -25.30 -8.14
N ASN A 515 28.52 -24.94 -9.42
CA ASN A 515 29.18 -23.75 -9.94
C ASN A 515 28.09 -22.81 -10.47
N ILE A 516 28.05 -21.57 -9.98
CA ILE A 516 27.10 -20.52 -10.41
C ILE A 516 27.77 -19.48 -11.33
N ASP A 517 28.86 -19.88 -11.99
CA ASP A 517 29.67 -19.08 -12.92
C ASP A 517 30.07 -17.69 -12.41
N ASP A 518 29.39 -16.64 -12.83
CA ASP A 518 29.70 -15.27 -12.42
C ASP A 518 29.08 -14.90 -11.07
N GLY A 519 28.04 -15.61 -10.62
CA GLY A 519 27.26 -15.37 -9.40
C GLY A 519 25.76 -15.27 -9.68
N GLN A 520 24.93 -15.20 -8.63
CA GLN A 520 23.46 -15.16 -8.71
C GLN A 520 22.89 -14.06 -7.80
N ALA A 521 22.11 -13.15 -8.37
CA ALA A 521 21.29 -12.23 -7.59
C ALA A 521 20.02 -12.92 -7.09
N PHE A 522 19.57 -12.60 -5.88
CA PHE A 522 18.35 -13.14 -5.31
C PHE A 522 17.65 -12.13 -4.41
N GLY A 523 16.32 -12.24 -4.33
CA GLY A 523 15.52 -11.51 -3.35
C GLY A 523 15.37 -12.34 -2.07
N LEU A 524 15.53 -11.69 -0.92
CA LEU A 524 15.30 -12.25 0.42
C LEU A 524 14.17 -11.49 1.10
N VAL A 525 13.13 -12.21 1.51
CA VAL A 525 12.06 -11.67 2.35
C VAL A 525 12.03 -12.43 3.67
N LEU A 526 12.15 -11.70 4.78
CA LEU A 526 12.11 -12.24 6.14
C LEU A 526 10.98 -11.59 6.94
N SER A 527 10.34 -12.40 7.78
CA SER A 527 9.50 -11.98 8.89
C SER A 527 9.97 -12.74 10.12
N PHE A 528 10.52 -12.04 11.11
CA PHE A 528 11.20 -12.67 12.25
C PHE A 528 10.68 -12.24 13.61
N GLY A 529 9.70 -11.33 13.65
CA GLY A 529 9.01 -11.00 14.89
C GLY A 529 9.90 -10.26 15.87
N THR A 530 10.08 -8.98 15.61
CA THR A 530 10.13 -8.03 16.73
C THR A 530 8.70 -7.55 16.89
N SER A 531 8.18 -7.44 18.11
CA SER A 531 6.89 -6.80 18.37
C SER A 531 6.73 -5.59 17.46
N GLY A 532 5.56 -5.42 16.83
CA GLY A 532 5.24 -4.19 16.12
C GLY A 532 5.39 -2.97 17.04
N PRO A 533 5.06 -1.75 16.56
CA PRO A 533 5.10 -0.53 17.36
C PRO A 533 4.66 -0.77 18.80
N MET A 534 5.58 -0.64 19.76
CA MET A 534 5.27 -0.82 21.16
C MET A 534 4.65 0.46 21.71
N THR A 535 3.79 0.31 22.72
CA THR A 535 3.33 1.45 23.51
C THR A 535 4.09 1.46 24.83
N PHE A 536 4.93 2.48 25.02
CA PHE A 536 5.56 2.77 26.30
C PHE A 536 4.70 3.73 27.11
N TYR A 537 4.36 3.35 28.33
CA TYR A 537 3.54 4.15 29.24
C TYR A 537 4.44 5.00 30.14
N VAL A 538 4.10 6.28 30.26
CA VAL A 538 4.78 7.24 31.13
C VAL A 538 3.78 7.84 32.12
N SER A 539 4.15 7.90 33.40
CA SER A 539 3.30 8.40 34.47
C SER A 539 4.12 9.14 35.54
N PRO A 540 3.57 10.17 36.23
CA PRO A 540 4.28 10.83 37.32
C PRO A 540 4.61 9.90 38.50
N GLU A 541 3.87 8.80 38.63
CA GLU A 541 4.06 7.76 39.65
C GLU A 541 4.92 6.59 39.14
N GLY A 542 5.46 6.67 37.92
CA GLY A 542 6.32 5.66 37.31
C GLY A 542 7.72 5.59 37.94
N ASN A 543 8.61 4.79 37.35
CA ASN A 543 9.98 4.65 37.82
C ASN A 543 10.96 4.31 36.68
N ASP A 544 11.99 5.13 36.44
CA ASP A 544 12.96 4.90 35.36
C ASP A 544 14.01 3.81 35.68
N ASP A 545 14.21 3.47 36.96
CA ASP A 545 15.17 2.45 37.39
C ASP A 545 14.55 1.04 37.35
N THR A 546 13.25 0.92 37.65
CA THR A 546 12.55 -0.37 37.80
C THR A 546 11.35 -0.57 36.89
N GLY A 547 10.86 0.48 36.24
CA GLY A 547 9.80 0.38 35.25
C GLY A 547 10.29 -0.32 33.99
N ASP A 548 9.41 -1.06 33.34
CA ASP A 548 9.66 -1.69 32.04
C ASP A 548 8.89 -0.98 30.91
N GLY A 549 8.15 0.08 31.24
CA GLY A 549 7.37 0.85 30.28
C GLY A 549 6.01 0.24 29.96
N SER A 550 5.60 -0.84 30.64
CA SER A 550 4.22 -1.35 30.57
C SER A 550 3.23 -0.42 31.29
N GLU A 551 1.93 -0.61 31.06
CA GLU A 551 0.88 0.12 31.78
C GLU A 551 0.95 -0.12 33.30
N GLU A 552 1.34 -1.32 33.74
CA GLU A 552 1.48 -1.65 35.16
C GLU A 552 2.76 -1.10 35.79
N ASN A 553 3.86 -0.98 35.04
CA ASN A 553 5.14 -0.47 35.52
C ASN A 553 5.69 0.64 34.58
N PRO A 554 5.01 1.79 34.49
CA PRO A 554 5.36 2.85 33.56
C PRO A 554 6.70 3.50 33.92
N PHE A 555 7.34 4.11 32.92
CA PHE A 555 8.47 5.01 33.16
C PHE A 555 8.00 6.29 33.86
N SER A 556 8.89 6.91 34.63
CA SER A 556 8.66 8.23 35.26
C SER A 556 8.97 9.40 34.33
N SER A 557 9.87 9.23 33.35
CA SER A 557 10.23 10.29 32.40
C SER A 557 9.94 9.91 30.95
N ILE A 558 9.57 10.94 30.16
CA ILE A 558 9.33 10.78 28.72
C ILE A 558 10.64 10.47 27.99
N GLN A 559 11.76 11.10 28.41
CA GLN A 559 13.06 10.82 27.80
C GLN A 559 13.45 9.34 27.94
N LYS A 560 13.19 8.72 29.11
CA LYS A 560 13.44 7.28 29.28
C LYS A 560 12.65 6.45 28.27
N ALA A 561 11.38 6.77 28.04
CA ALA A 561 10.57 6.10 27.03
C ALA A 561 11.09 6.36 25.60
N VAL A 562 11.60 7.56 25.30
CA VAL A 562 12.23 7.89 24.01
C VAL A 562 13.53 7.11 23.79
N ASP A 563 14.31 6.91 24.84
CA ASP A 563 15.57 6.18 24.78
C ASP A 563 15.34 4.69 24.49
N GLU A 564 14.29 4.10 25.08
CA GLU A 564 13.90 2.70 24.90
C GLU A 564 13.09 2.43 23.62
N SER A 565 12.53 3.47 23.01
CA SER A 565 11.71 3.32 21.81
C SER A 565 12.53 3.25 20.52
N ILE A 566 11.93 2.66 19.49
CA ILE A 566 12.37 2.72 18.10
C ILE A 566 11.35 3.49 17.26
N SER A 567 11.70 3.79 16.01
CA SER A 567 10.77 4.47 15.11
C SER A 567 9.45 3.70 14.98
N ARG A 568 8.35 4.44 14.93
CA ARG A 568 6.94 4.02 14.89
C ARG A 568 6.32 3.64 16.24
N ASP A 569 7.10 3.49 17.32
CA ASP A 569 6.55 3.27 18.66
C ASP A 569 5.67 4.43 19.13
N THR A 570 4.79 4.13 20.07
CA THR A 570 3.95 5.12 20.77
C THR A 570 4.46 5.32 22.19
N ILE A 571 4.62 6.57 22.60
CA ILE A 571 4.83 6.95 24.00
C ILE A 571 3.54 7.58 24.49
N LEU A 572 2.83 6.87 25.37
CA LEU A 572 1.55 7.30 25.92
C LEU A 572 1.75 7.87 27.32
N VAL A 573 1.47 9.16 27.45
CA VAL A 573 1.78 9.94 28.65
C VAL A 573 0.51 10.21 29.46
N ALA A 574 0.47 9.72 30.70
CA ALA A 574 -0.63 9.95 31.64
C ALA A 574 -0.69 11.43 32.10
N PRO A 575 -1.86 11.94 32.52
CA PRO A 575 -1.98 13.27 33.10
C PRO A 575 -0.98 13.53 34.22
N GLY A 576 -0.32 14.69 34.16
CA GLY A 576 0.77 15.06 35.05
C GLY A 576 1.52 16.29 34.53
N THR A 577 2.48 16.76 35.33
CA THR A 577 3.43 17.80 34.91
C THR A 577 4.80 17.17 34.76
N TYR A 578 5.33 17.18 33.56
CA TYR A 578 6.63 16.60 33.20
C TYR A 578 7.62 17.72 32.97
N ASN A 579 8.63 17.81 33.83
CA ASN A 579 9.64 18.85 33.80
C ASN A 579 10.95 18.32 33.22
N GLY A 580 11.41 18.91 32.11
CA GLY A 580 12.69 18.61 31.49
C GLY A 580 12.65 18.78 29.96
N SER A 581 13.84 18.74 29.35
CA SER A 581 13.98 18.72 27.90
C SER A 581 13.90 17.27 27.38
N ILE A 582 13.20 17.08 26.27
CA ILE A 582 13.03 15.82 25.56
C ILE A 582 13.75 15.93 24.22
N GLU A 583 14.72 15.06 23.99
CA GLU A 583 15.53 15.05 22.77
C GLU A 583 15.19 13.81 21.93
N ILE A 584 14.70 14.03 20.70
CA ILE A 584 14.40 12.97 19.74
C ILE A 584 15.28 13.17 18.50
N ASN A 585 16.25 12.26 18.35
CA ASN A 585 17.21 12.27 17.26
C ASN A 585 17.04 11.05 16.37
N SER A 586 16.97 11.24 15.05
CA SER A 586 16.98 10.14 14.05
C SER A 586 15.88 9.09 14.27
N LYS A 587 14.73 9.49 14.85
CA LYS A 587 13.57 8.64 15.13
C LYS A 587 12.29 9.35 14.70
N GLY A 588 11.28 8.60 14.28
CA GLY A 588 9.91 9.10 14.13
C GLY A 588 8.96 8.29 15.00
N ILE A 589 8.44 8.86 16.08
CA ILE A 589 7.57 8.19 17.06
C ILE A 589 6.25 8.95 17.24
N ILE A 590 5.24 8.29 17.80
CA ILE A 590 4.01 8.94 18.25
C ILE A 590 4.17 9.29 19.73
N LEU A 591 4.45 10.55 20.02
CA LEU A 591 4.39 11.08 21.40
C LEU A 591 2.99 11.63 21.64
N ALA A 592 2.21 11.01 22.51
CA ALA A 592 0.80 11.37 22.72
C ALA A 592 0.38 11.34 24.19
N SER A 593 -0.56 12.19 24.56
CA SER A 593 -1.34 12.02 25.79
C SER A 593 -2.53 11.07 25.57
N HIS A 594 -3.26 10.75 26.64
CA HIS A 594 -4.51 9.97 26.56
C HIS A 594 -5.64 10.64 25.76
N PHE A 595 -5.44 11.87 25.27
CA PHE A 595 -6.35 12.50 24.30
C PHE A 595 -6.56 11.61 23.06
N ILE A 596 -5.50 10.90 22.61
CA ILE A 596 -5.53 10.04 21.41
C ILE A 596 -6.59 8.92 21.44
N HIS A 597 -7.11 8.57 22.62
CA HIS A 597 -8.12 7.52 22.78
C HIS A 597 -9.54 8.02 23.04
N SER A 598 -9.70 9.28 23.42
CA SER A 598 -10.94 9.77 24.03
C SER A 598 -11.53 11.01 23.39
N ASP A 599 -10.72 11.76 22.65
CA ASP A 599 -11.04 13.12 22.18
C ASP A 599 -11.48 14.07 23.32
N ASP A 600 -11.13 13.74 24.57
CA ASP A 600 -11.44 14.55 25.76
C ASP A 600 -10.30 15.55 26.00
N GLU A 601 -10.57 16.82 25.73
CA GLU A 601 -9.62 17.93 25.90
C GLU A 601 -9.08 18.08 27.34
N THR A 602 -9.73 17.47 28.34
CA THR A 602 -9.19 17.47 29.71
C THR A 602 -7.85 16.73 29.82
N TYR A 603 -7.58 15.78 28.91
CA TYR A 603 -6.26 15.14 28.82
C TYR A 603 -5.19 16.09 28.26
N ILE A 604 -5.56 17.02 27.38
CA ILE A 604 -4.65 18.05 26.88
C ILE A 604 -4.26 19.00 28.02
N ALA A 605 -5.26 19.52 28.74
CA ALA A 605 -5.03 20.42 29.87
C ALA A 605 -4.35 19.72 31.07
N GLY A 606 -4.60 18.42 31.25
CA GLY A 606 -4.06 17.62 32.33
C GLY A 606 -2.65 17.08 32.09
N THR A 607 -2.15 17.11 30.85
CA THR A 607 -0.82 16.57 30.49
C THR A 607 0.08 17.72 30.06
N VAL A 608 0.82 18.25 31.04
CA VAL A 608 1.61 19.48 30.90
C VAL A 608 3.08 19.14 30.75
N LEU A 609 3.69 19.58 29.65
CA LEU A 609 5.13 19.55 29.42
C LEU A 609 5.72 20.91 29.77
N THR A 610 6.77 20.93 30.56
CA THR A 610 7.42 22.16 31.02
C THR A 610 8.92 21.98 31.11
N ASN A 611 9.66 23.09 31.06
CA ASN A 611 11.07 23.09 31.36
C ASN A 611 11.42 24.34 32.18
N ASN A 612 12.31 24.18 33.15
CA ASN A 612 12.83 25.26 33.99
C ASN A 612 14.30 25.58 33.69
N GLU A 613 14.85 24.97 32.63
CA GLU A 613 16.21 25.15 32.12
C GLU A 613 16.12 25.79 30.72
N PRO A 614 17.15 26.51 30.23
CA PRO A 614 17.10 27.31 28.99
C PRO A 614 17.19 26.47 27.70
N ASN A 615 16.63 25.26 27.71
CA ASN A 615 16.62 24.36 26.57
C ASN A 615 15.18 24.13 26.11
N PRO A 616 14.94 23.83 24.83
CA PRO A 616 13.59 23.52 24.38
C PRO A 616 12.95 22.38 25.17
N ILE A 617 11.63 22.47 25.39
CA ILE A 617 10.88 21.36 26.01
C ILE A 617 10.99 20.12 25.13
N LEU A 618 10.88 20.30 23.82
CA LEU A 618 11.05 19.25 22.82
C LEU A 618 12.05 19.71 21.75
N TYR A 619 13.17 19.00 21.68
CA TYR A 619 14.20 19.19 20.67
C TYR A 619 14.18 18.03 19.67
N LEU A 620 14.06 18.36 18.39
CA LEU A 620 13.88 17.41 17.29
C LEU A 620 14.96 17.61 16.23
N HIS A 621 15.65 16.53 15.89
CA HIS A 621 16.70 16.55 14.88
C HIS A 621 16.67 15.27 14.02
N GLN A 622 16.71 15.43 12.70
CA GLN A 622 16.65 14.34 11.72
C GLN A 622 15.47 13.40 11.96
N THR A 623 14.27 13.94 12.21
CA THR A 623 13.10 13.10 12.52
C THR A 623 12.72 12.19 11.35
N GLY A 624 12.30 10.96 11.68
CA GLY A 624 11.82 9.98 10.72
C GLY A 624 10.39 10.27 10.23
N THR A 625 9.89 9.49 9.26
CA THR A 625 8.60 9.70 8.56
C THR A 625 7.33 9.56 9.40
N ALA A 626 7.43 9.27 10.70
CA ALA A 626 6.30 9.00 11.60
C ALA A 626 6.31 9.85 12.89
N MET A 627 6.97 11.01 12.90
CA MET A 627 7.04 11.86 14.09
C MET A 627 5.74 12.64 14.31
N VAL A 628 5.00 12.30 15.38
CA VAL A 628 3.74 12.95 15.76
C VAL A 628 3.80 13.39 17.23
N VAL A 629 3.37 14.62 17.51
CA VAL A 629 3.18 15.15 18.86
C VAL A 629 1.72 15.50 19.06
N LYS A 630 1.03 14.83 19.99
CA LYS A 630 -0.44 14.94 20.09
C LYS A 630 -0.97 15.13 21.51
N GLY A 631 -1.79 16.16 21.69
CA GLY A 631 -2.64 16.29 22.86
C GLY A 631 -1.94 16.79 24.12
N PHE A 632 -0.99 17.72 24.02
CA PHE A 632 -0.25 18.25 25.18
C PHE A 632 -0.50 19.74 25.41
N THR A 633 -0.34 20.16 26.67
CA THR A 633 -0.11 21.57 27.01
C THR A 633 1.39 21.81 27.20
N PHE A 634 2.00 22.60 26.34
CA PHE A 634 3.36 23.11 26.51
C PHE A 634 3.30 24.39 27.35
N SER A 635 3.82 24.30 28.57
CA SER A 635 3.88 25.39 29.54
C SER A 635 5.34 25.76 29.77
N PHE A 636 5.80 26.81 29.11
CA PHE A 636 7.22 27.21 29.15
C PHE A 636 7.45 28.40 30.09
N GLY A 637 8.59 28.33 30.80
CA GLY A 637 9.13 29.42 31.62
C GLY A 637 9.85 30.42 30.74
N ALA A 638 9.90 31.68 31.16
CA ALA A 638 10.44 32.77 30.36
C ALA A 638 11.98 32.88 30.49
N LEU A 639 12.72 31.80 30.23
CA LEU A 639 14.19 31.80 30.25
C LEU A 639 14.76 31.98 28.83
N TYR A 640 15.93 32.60 28.75
CA TYR A 640 16.57 33.00 27.48
C TYR A 640 16.83 31.79 26.57
N GLY A 641 16.20 31.76 25.37
CA GLY A 641 16.38 30.70 24.38
C GLY A 641 15.37 29.54 24.44
N ASP A 642 14.35 29.62 25.31
CA ASP A 642 13.29 28.61 25.39
C ASP A 642 12.30 28.73 24.22
N ASN A 643 12.48 27.90 23.20
CA ASN A 643 11.38 27.48 22.34
C ASN A 643 10.64 26.32 23.03
N SER A 644 9.32 26.23 22.96
CA SER A 644 8.66 24.99 23.44
C SER A 644 9.05 23.79 22.57
N ILE A 645 9.03 23.99 21.25
CA ILE A 645 9.45 23.00 20.27
C ILE A 645 10.49 23.63 19.36
N GLU A 646 11.62 22.95 19.19
CA GLU A 646 12.62 23.28 18.18
C GLU A 646 12.86 22.06 17.27
N CYS A 647 12.48 22.20 16.00
CA CYS A 647 12.75 21.22 14.96
C CYS A 647 13.81 21.75 13.99
N THR A 648 14.95 21.07 13.93
CA THR A 648 16.11 21.52 13.16
C THR A 648 16.35 20.74 11.86
N SER A 649 15.67 19.61 11.68
CA SER A 649 15.58 18.87 10.42
C SER A 649 14.59 17.70 10.54
N GLY A 650 13.90 17.40 9.44
CA GLY A 650 12.96 16.28 9.33
C GLY A 650 11.50 16.70 9.21
N ASN A 651 10.60 15.71 9.25
CA ASN A 651 9.15 15.90 9.15
C ASN A 651 8.51 15.74 10.53
N ILE A 652 7.54 16.59 10.87
CA ILE A 652 6.76 16.48 12.11
C ILE A 652 5.31 16.93 11.92
N THR A 653 4.39 16.21 12.54
CA THR A 653 2.99 16.62 12.73
C THR A 653 2.73 16.96 14.19
N ILE A 654 2.17 18.13 14.46
CA ILE A 654 1.72 18.60 15.77
C ILE A 654 0.20 18.69 15.76
N GLU A 655 -0.47 17.99 16.67
CA GLU A 655 -1.92 17.91 16.70
C GLU A 655 -2.49 18.21 18.09
N ASN A 656 -3.57 18.99 18.15
CA ASN A 656 -4.33 19.21 19.39
C ASN A 656 -3.44 19.65 20.57
N CYS A 657 -2.48 20.53 20.32
CA CYS A 657 -1.55 21.03 21.33
C CYS A 657 -1.87 22.48 21.71
N VAL A 658 -1.58 22.82 22.96
CA VAL A 658 -1.75 24.16 23.52
C VAL A 658 -0.39 24.68 23.98
N PHE A 659 0.02 25.83 23.49
CA PHE A 659 1.27 26.48 23.88
C PHE A 659 0.94 27.74 24.67
N THR A 660 1.42 27.84 25.90
CA THR A 660 1.17 29.01 26.74
C THR A 660 2.36 29.34 27.64
N GLN A 661 2.63 30.63 27.80
CA GLN A 661 3.70 31.12 28.65
C GLN A 661 3.21 31.29 30.09
N THR A 662 4.05 30.92 31.06
CA THR A 662 3.72 31.10 32.51
C THR A 662 4.60 32.14 33.21
N GLY A 663 5.68 32.60 32.58
CA GLY A 663 6.61 33.61 33.08
C GLY A 663 6.41 35.01 32.47
N SER A 664 7.14 36.01 32.98
CA SER A 664 6.99 37.43 32.62
C SER A 664 8.15 38.03 31.81
N ASP A 665 9.02 37.21 31.20
CA ASP A 665 10.31 37.63 30.63
C ASP A 665 10.43 37.47 29.10
N SER A 666 11.53 38.03 28.58
CA SER A 666 11.81 38.29 27.16
C SER A 666 12.67 37.21 26.49
N ASP A 667 12.51 37.09 25.16
CA ASP A 667 13.27 36.19 24.26
C ASP A 667 12.85 34.71 24.21
N CYS A 668 11.60 34.40 24.57
CA CYS A 668 10.96 33.10 24.35
C CYS A 668 10.50 32.88 22.90
N GLY A 669 10.17 31.62 22.56
CA GLY A 669 9.38 31.24 21.40
C GLY A 669 8.48 30.03 21.68
N ALA A 670 7.44 29.81 20.87
CA ALA A 670 6.62 28.60 21.01
C ALA A 670 7.12 27.49 20.09
N ILE A 671 7.15 27.72 18.77
CA ILE A 671 7.54 26.68 17.80
C ILE A 671 8.57 27.24 16.82
N SER A 672 9.64 26.50 16.60
CA SER A 672 10.69 26.81 15.61
C SER A 672 10.91 25.66 14.62
N PHE A 673 10.95 25.99 13.33
CA PHE A 673 11.27 25.08 12.22
C PHE A 673 12.48 25.59 11.45
N GLY A 674 13.52 24.76 11.38
CA GLY A 674 14.71 24.96 10.59
C GLY A 674 14.95 23.79 9.65
N SER A 675 15.12 24.02 8.35
CA SER A 675 15.42 22.94 7.37
C SER A 675 14.46 21.73 7.48
N SER A 676 13.18 22.00 7.72
CA SER A 676 12.20 20.99 8.14
C SER A 676 10.87 21.13 7.39
N HIS A 677 10.02 20.11 7.50
CA HIS A 677 8.62 20.16 7.09
C HIS A 677 7.70 19.95 8.30
N GLY A 678 6.81 20.92 8.57
CA GLY A 678 5.95 20.92 9.73
C GLY A 678 4.47 20.99 9.35
N ILE A 679 3.65 20.11 9.93
CA ILE A 679 2.19 20.17 9.82
C ILE A 679 1.63 20.44 11.21
N ILE A 680 0.81 21.49 11.38
CA ILE A 680 0.17 21.82 12.65
C ILE A 680 -1.34 21.86 12.49
N ASN A 681 -2.03 20.94 13.16
CA ASN A 681 -3.47 20.79 13.08
C ASN A 681 -4.15 21.01 14.44
N ASN A 682 -5.30 21.69 14.44
CA ASN A 682 -6.18 21.81 15.60
C ASN A 682 -5.47 22.28 16.89
N SER A 683 -4.44 23.11 16.75
CA SER A 683 -3.57 23.53 17.86
C SER A 683 -3.68 25.04 18.09
N ARG A 684 -3.24 25.51 19.25
CA ARG A 684 -3.26 26.94 19.55
C ARG A 684 -2.08 27.41 20.38
N ILE A 685 -1.67 28.64 20.11
CA ILE A 685 -0.70 29.39 20.89
C ILE A 685 -1.43 30.56 21.55
N GLU A 686 -1.28 30.70 22.87
CA GLU A 686 -2.04 31.70 23.63
C GLU A 686 -1.27 32.34 24.79
N ASN A 687 -1.57 33.62 25.03
CA ASN A 687 -1.13 34.40 26.20
C ASN A 687 0.39 34.52 26.36
N MET A 688 1.15 34.60 25.27
CA MET A 688 2.59 34.90 25.35
C MET A 688 2.82 36.41 25.42
N SER A 689 3.91 36.83 26.05
CA SER A 689 4.28 38.23 26.26
C SER A 689 5.81 38.41 26.25
N GLY A 690 6.28 39.38 25.47
CA GLY A 690 7.71 39.75 25.42
C GLY A 690 8.59 38.78 24.63
N CYS A 691 8.02 37.82 23.90
CA CYS A 691 8.78 36.82 23.16
C CYS A 691 9.44 37.42 21.90
N PHE A 692 10.76 37.28 21.78
CA PHE A 692 11.53 37.82 20.64
C PHE A 692 11.49 36.90 19.42
N PHE A 693 11.47 35.58 19.62
CA PHE A 693 11.33 34.59 18.54
C PHE A 693 9.87 34.41 18.09
N GLY A 694 8.94 35.16 18.70
CA GLY A 694 7.53 35.11 18.38
C GLY A 694 6.86 33.80 18.76
N ALA A 695 5.68 33.58 18.22
CA ALA A 695 4.92 32.33 18.39
C ALA A 695 5.41 31.25 17.41
N LEU A 696 5.70 31.62 16.17
CA LEU A 696 6.15 30.70 15.13
C LEU A 696 7.37 31.27 14.39
N TYR A 697 8.48 30.53 14.41
CA TYR A 697 9.74 30.92 13.78
C TYR A 697 10.13 29.91 12.69
N VAL A 698 10.11 30.31 11.42
CA VAL A 698 10.30 29.41 10.28
C VAL A 698 11.47 29.87 9.42
N TYR A 699 12.44 28.99 9.18
CA TYR A 699 13.57 29.25 8.28
C TYR A 699 13.96 28.01 7.46
N ASN A 700 14.23 28.20 6.16
CA ASN A 700 14.53 27.12 5.20
C ASN A 700 13.54 25.94 5.28
N SER A 701 12.25 26.20 5.51
CA SER A 701 11.28 25.16 5.86
C SER A 701 9.95 25.33 5.12
N ASN A 702 9.14 24.28 5.11
CA ASN A 702 7.74 24.34 4.64
C ASN A 702 6.79 23.98 5.79
N VAL A 703 5.86 24.87 6.12
CA VAL A 703 4.94 24.71 7.25
C VAL A 703 3.48 24.84 6.80
N GLU A 704 2.68 23.84 7.12
CA GLU A 704 1.23 23.81 6.90
C GLU A 704 0.49 24.00 8.22
N LEU A 705 -0.43 24.95 8.26
CA LEU A 705 -1.26 25.28 9.43
C LEU A 705 -2.73 25.07 9.06
N ASP A 706 -3.40 24.14 9.75
CA ASP A 706 -4.83 23.86 9.55
C ASP A 706 -5.60 23.92 10.88
N HIS A 707 -6.68 24.70 10.93
CA HIS A 707 -7.46 24.92 12.16
C HIS A 707 -6.56 25.34 13.34
N PHE A 708 -5.68 26.31 13.10
CA PHE A 708 -4.65 26.76 14.03
C PHE A 708 -4.88 28.20 14.48
N SER A 709 -4.59 28.51 15.75
CA SER A 709 -4.75 29.89 16.24
C SER A 709 -3.55 30.40 17.03
N ILE A 710 -3.27 31.70 16.86
CA ILE A 710 -2.36 32.46 17.72
C ILE A 710 -3.15 33.63 18.27
N ILE A 711 -3.40 33.61 19.58
CA ILE A 711 -4.30 34.56 20.22
C ILE A 711 -3.67 35.23 21.44
N ASN A 712 -4.01 36.50 21.65
CA ASN A 712 -3.58 37.28 22.82
C ASN A 712 -2.07 37.19 23.10
N THR A 713 -1.27 37.20 22.04
CA THR A 713 0.18 37.06 22.10
C THR A 713 0.87 38.39 21.77
N ASN A 714 1.78 38.81 22.64
CA ASN A 714 2.61 40.00 22.46
C ASN A 714 4.06 39.59 22.14
N GLY A 715 4.53 39.93 20.94
CA GLY A 715 5.91 39.75 20.52
C GLY A 715 6.71 41.04 20.67
N SER A 716 7.95 40.97 21.16
CA SER A 716 8.87 42.12 21.16
C SER A 716 9.47 42.39 19.78
N SER A 717 9.27 41.46 18.84
CA SER A 717 9.59 41.65 17.43
C SER A 717 8.42 41.22 16.54
N HIS A 718 8.26 39.94 16.24
CA HIS A 718 7.19 39.41 15.38
C HIS A 718 6.34 38.40 16.14
N ILE A 719 5.17 38.05 15.58
CA ILE A 719 4.41 36.88 16.01
C ILE A 719 4.79 35.68 15.16
N ILE A 720 4.89 35.86 13.84
CA ILE A 720 5.34 34.86 12.88
C ILE A 720 6.54 35.40 12.10
N TYR A 721 7.62 34.65 12.08
CA TYR A 721 8.80 34.91 11.25
C TYR A 721 8.92 33.85 10.16
N SER A 722 9.16 34.30 8.93
CA SER A 722 9.44 33.42 7.78
C SER A 722 10.67 33.92 7.04
N GLN A 723 11.63 33.02 6.80
CA GLN A 723 12.83 33.29 5.99
C GLN A 723 13.12 32.13 5.04
N ASP A 724 13.22 32.40 3.73
CA ASP A 724 13.44 31.37 2.70
C ASP A 724 12.55 30.14 2.92
N SER A 725 11.27 30.40 3.20
CA SER A 725 10.33 29.39 3.69
C SER A 725 8.94 29.59 3.10
N GLN A 726 8.16 28.52 3.06
CA GLN A 726 6.76 28.53 2.70
C GLN A 726 5.90 28.29 3.95
N ILE A 727 4.87 29.12 4.12
CA ILE A 727 3.83 28.93 5.13
C ILE A 727 2.46 28.92 4.47
N ASP A 728 1.77 27.79 4.59
CA ASP A 728 0.42 27.60 4.08
C ASP A 728 -0.58 27.59 5.25
N MET A 729 -1.56 28.50 5.22
CA MET A 729 -2.55 28.71 6.26
C MET A 729 -3.96 28.42 5.75
N ASN A 730 -4.65 27.50 6.40
CA ASN A 730 -6.06 27.20 6.16
C ASN A 730 -6.84 27.18 7.48
N PHE A 731 -7.97 27.90 7.55
CA PHE A 731 -8.73 28.04 8.80
C PHE A 731 -7.86 28.51 9.98
N VAL A 732 -7.02 29.52 9.75
CA VAL A 732 -6.14 30.09 10.78
C VAL A 732 -6.77 31.34 11.39
N THR A 733 -6.62 31.53 12.71
CA THR A 733 -7.01 32.78 13.39
C THR A 733 -5.82 33.42 14.10
N LEU A 734 -5.40 34.60 13.63
CA LEU A 734 -4.46 35.48 14.32
C LEU A 734 -5.22 36.68 14.86
N SER A 735 -5.48 36.74 16.17
CA SER A 735 -6.21 37.87 16.75
C SER A 735 -5.82 38.21 18.19
N GLY A 736 -5.99 39.48 18.58
CA GLY A 736 -5.57 39.99 19.88
C GLY A 736 -4.04 40.03 20.04
N ASN A 737 -3.29 39.88 18.96
CA ASN A 737 -1.84 39.90 19.00
C ASN A 737 -1.30 41.32 18.84
N SER A 738 -0.09 41.56 19.35
CA SER A 738 0.57 42.86 19.28
C SER A 738 2.09 42.71 19.15
N VAL A 739 2.71 43.72 18.53
CA VAL A 739 4.16 43.81 18.34
C VAL A 739 4.66 45.23 18.63
N ASP A 740 5.96 45.40 18.83
CA ASP A 740 6.60 46.72 18.98
C ASP A 740 6.51 47.57 17.69
N GLU A 741 6.58 48.90 17.81
CA GLU A 741 6.24 49.88 16.75
C GLU A 741 6.96 49.71 15.38
N ASP A 742 8.12 49.04 15.34
CA ASP A 742 8.92 48.85 14.11
C ASP A 742 8.70 47.45 13.46
N TYR A 743 7.71 46.70 13.94
CA TYR A 743 7.46 45.33 13.52
C TYR A 743 6.03 45.06 13.03
N SER A 744 5.80 43.82 12.59
CA SER A 744 4.55 43.32 12.02
C SER A 744 4.19 41.98 12.64
N ILE A 745 2.91 41.59 12.55
CA ILE A 745 2.42 40.30 13.04
C ILE A 745 3.15 39.17 12.30
N ILE A 746 3.10 39.18 10.96
CA ILE A 746 3.85 38.28 10.08
C ILE A 746 4.98 39.06 9.42
N ARG A 747 6.22 38.57 9.54
CA ARG A 747 7.40 39.21 8.97
C ARG A 747 8.15 38.25 8.06
N MET A 748 8.32 38.65 6.80
CA MET A 748 8.84 37.79 5.73
C MET A 748 10.20 38.26 5.22
N TYR A 749 11.08 37.29 4.98
CA TYR A 749 12.49 37.49 4.63
C TYR A 749 12.91 36.61 3.47
N ASP A 750 13.79 37.14 2.61
CA ASP A 750 14.60 36.38 1.66
C ASP A 750 13.85 35.28 0.88
N GLY A 751 12.91 35.64 0.00
CA GLY A 751 12.27 34.64 -0.88
C GLY A 751 11.11 33.87 -0.26
N SER A 752 10.58 34.32 0.89
CA SER A 752 9.50 33.60 1.57
C SER A 752 8.16 33.68 0.85
N GLU A 753 7.37 32.62 0.98
CA GLU A 753 6.02 32.50 0.45
C GLU A 753 5.01 32.31 1.59
N LEU A 754 3.89 33.04 1.52
CA LEU A 754 2.78 32.95 2.46
C LEU A 754 1.48 32.74 1.69
N ASN A 755 0.84 31.59 1.87
CA ASN A 755 -0.49 31.33 1.31
C ASN A 755 -1.51 31.28 2.42
N VAL A 756 -2.60 32.04 2.29
CA VAL A 756 -3.64 32.13 3.31
C VAL A 756 -4.99 31.90 2.66
N ILE A 757 -5.77 30.96 3.20
CA ILE A 757 -7.13 30.68 2.76
C ILE A 757 -8.06 30.46 3.96
N ASN A 758 -9.34 30.85 3.81
CA ASN A 758 -10.38 30.61 4.82
C ASN A 758 -10.01 31.09 6.24
N SER A 759 -9.27 32.19 6.37
CA SER A 759 -8.62 32.57 7.64
C SER A 759 -9.04 33.95 8.14
N ILE A 760 -8.70 34.27 9.40
CA ILE A 760 -8.93 35.57 10.02
C ILE A 760 -7.59 36.11 10.53
N LEU A 761 -7.14 37.23 9.95
CA LEU A 761 -5.97 38.01 10.36
C LEU A 761 -6.46 39.37 10.87
N TRP A 762 -6.72 39.46 12.17
CA TRP A 762 -7.37 40.62 12.79
C TRP A 762 -6.71 41.06 14.09
N ASN A 763 -5.69 41.92 13.98
CA ASN A 763 -4.91 42.46 15.07
C ASN A 763 -4.96 44.00 15.06
N GLU A 764 -5.39 44.59 16.16
CA GLU A 764 -5.58 46.04 16.28
C GLU A 764 -4.24 46.74 16.52
N GLY A 765 -3.96 47.79 15.74
CA GLY A 765 -2.81 48.68 15.97
C GLY A 765 -1.45 48.14 15.52
N ALA A 766 -1.39 47.07 14.73
CA ALA A 766 -0.18 46.53 14.13
C ALA A 766 -0.37 46.29 12.62
N THR A 767 0.73 46.32 11.86
CA THR A 767 0.74 45.86 10.47
C THR A 767 0.66 44.33 10.44
N GLU A 768 -0.30 43.77 9.69
CA GLU A 768 -0.52 42.32 9.63
C GLU A 768 0.66 41.61 8.95
N ILE A 769 1.08 42.09 7.77
CA ILE A 769 2.13 41.44 6.98
C ILE A 769 3.15 42.50 6.55
N ALA A 770 4.44 42.25 6.78
CA ALA A 770 5.50 43.10 6.25
C ALA A 770 6.65 42.30 5.64
N PHE A 771 7.13 42.76 4.48
CA PHE A 771 8.30 42.20 3.80
C PHE A 771 9.56 42.96 4.21
N ARG A 772 10.68 42.27 4.35
CA ARG A 772 11.96 42.95 4.58
C ARG A 772 12.32 43.81 3.36
N VAL A 773 12.84 45.02 3.61
CA VAL A 773 13.32 45.98 2.58
C VAL A 773 14.49 45.45 1.73
N GLN A 774 15.20 44.42 2.19
CA GLN A 774 16.39 43.86 1.54
C GLN A 774 16.24 42.34 1.44
N GLY A 775 16.87 41.73 0.45
CA GLY A 775 16.80 40.28 0.21
C GLY A 775 16.17 39.97 -1.14
N GLU A 776 15.86 38.70 -1.35
CA GLU A 776 15.02 38.25 -2.46
C GLU A 776 13.55 38.66 -2.22
N GLU A 777 12.78 38.77 -3.31
CA GLU A 777 11.37 39.17 -3.26
C GLU A 777 10.52 38.16 -2.49
N ASN A 778 9.55 38.64 -1.70
CA ASN A 778 8.63 37.78 -0.95
C ASN A 778 7.25 37.81 -1.61
N PHE A 779 6.47 36.73 -1.41
CA PHE A 779 5.17 36.55 -2.03
C PHE A 779 4.10 36.21 -1.00
N ALA A 780 2.95 36.88 -1.09
CA ALA A 780 1.79 36.56 -0.26
C ALA A 780 0.55 36.41 -1.15
N THR A 781 -0.19 35.31 -0.96
CA THR A 781 -1.42 35.02 -1.68
C THR A 781 -2.53 34.76 -0.67
N ILE A 782 -3.65 35.49 -0.75
CA ILE A 782 -4.67 35.49 0.30
C ILE A 782 -6.07 35.38 -0.32
N TYR A 783 -6.78 34.33 0.04
CA TYR A 783 -8.10 33.97 -0.45
C TYR A 783 -9.11 33.85 0.69
N TYR A 784 -10.36 34.25 0.49
CA TYR A 784 -11.47 33.96 1.43
C TYR A 784 -11.12 34.27 2.89
N THR A 785 -10.51 35.44 3.12
CA THR A 785 -9.89 35.80 4.41
C THR A 785 -10.39 37.15 4.88
N ASP A 786 -10.58 37.30 6.18
CA ASP A 786 -10.79 38.61 6.81
C ASP A 786 -9.44 39.18 7.24
N LEU A 787 -9.05 40.31 6.67
CA LEU A 787 -7.72 40.92 6.81
C LEU A 787 -7.86 42.37 7.27
N ASN A 788 -7.41 42.66 8.50
CA ASN A 788 -7.45 44.02 9.03
C ASN A 788 -6.60 44.99 8.19
N GLY A 789 -7.18 46.12 7.81
CA GLY A 789 -6.57 47.11 6.91
C GLY A 789 -6.53 46.70 5.43
N HIS A 790 -7.01 45.51 5.06
CA HIS A 790 -6.98 44.96 3.70
C HIS A 790 -5.58 45.13 3.07
N ILE A 791 -5.47 45.94 1.99
CA ILE A 791 -4.20 46.16 1.29
C ILE A 791 -3.25 47.06 2.10
N ASN A 792 -3.79 47.91 2.98
CA ASN A 792 -2.99 48.74 3.88
C ASN A 792 -2.49 47.96 5.09
N GLY A 793 -3.04 46.76 5.35
CA GLY A 793 -2.50 45.82 6.34
C GLY A 793 -1.21 45.13 5.87
N ILE A 794 -0.79 45.35 4.62
CA ILE A 794 0.38 44.73 4.00
C ILE A 794 1.43 45.80 3.64
N GLU A 795 2.61 45.71 4.23
CA GLU A 795 3.76 46.55 3.93
C GLU A 795 4.79 45.78 3.07
N THR A 796 4.75 45.97 1.75
CA THR A 796 5.64 45.25 0.83
C THR A 796 7.08 45.79 0.79
N ASN A 797 7.31 47.01 1.27
CA ASN A 797 8.63 47.66 1.28
C ASN A 797 9.39 47.62 -0.07
N ASP A 798 8.65 47.64 -1.18
CA ASP A 798 9.17 47.48 -2.56
C ASP A 798 9.99 46.19 -2.79
N ASN A 799 9.92 45.20 -1.88
CA ASN A 799 10.57 43.90 -1.99
C ASN A 799 9.55 42.80 -2.35
N GLY A 800 8.74 43.12 -3.36
CA GLY A 800 7.57 42.41 -3.85
C GLY A 800 6.63 43.37 -4.61
N THR A 801 5.68 42.86 -5.40
CA THR A 801 4.73 43.67 -6.17
C THR A 801 3.48 44.09 -5.36
N THR A 802 2.83 45.16 -5.80
CA THR A 802 1.79 45.89 -5.03
C THR A 802 0.38 45.29 -5.10
N ASN A 803 0.17 44.12 -5.70
CA ASN A 803 -1.18 43.54 -5.85
C ASN A 803 -1.15 41.99 -5.97
N PHE A 804 -0.36 41.33 -5.14
CA PHE A 804 -0.33 39.87 -5.13
C PHE A 804 -1.59 39.28 -4.51
N GLY A 805 -2.25 38.39 -5.26
CA GLY A 805 -3.01 37.27 -4.69
C GLY A 805 -4.24 37.54 -3.84
N LEU A 806 -4.69 38.79 -3.66
CA LEU A 806 -5.88 39.13 -2.88
C LEU A 806 -7.17 38.85 -3.67
N PHE A 807 -7.90 37.80 -3.30
CA PHE A 807 -9.21 37.49 -3.88
C PHE A 807 -10.22 37.12 -2.81
N ASN A 808 -11.42 37.71 -2.85
CA ASN A 808 -12.43 37.49 -1.82
C ASN A 808 -11.86 37.73 -0.42
N VAL A 809 -11.18 38.87 -0.25
CA VAL A 809 -10.66 39.33 1.04
C VAL A 809 -11.59 40.43 1.54
N MET A 810 -11.97 40.36 2.81
CA MET A 810 -12.78 41.38 3.45
C MET A 810 -12.01 42.08 4.57
N GLU A 811 -12.54 43.23 4.99
CA GLU A 811 -12.06 44.01 6.12
C GLU A 811 -13.29 44.37 6.96
N THR A 812 -13.62 43.53 7.92
CA THR A 812 -14.78 43.73 8.79
C THR A 812 -14.50 43.18 10.18
N ASP A 813 -15.13 43.75 11.22
CA ASP A 813 -14.98 43.19 12.56
C ASP A 813 -15.42 41.72 12.57
N PRO A 814 -14.56 40.76 12.98
CA PRO A 814 -14.91 39.35 13.04
C PRO A 814 -16.04 39.04 14.03
N LEU A 815 -16.38 39.96 14.94
CA LEU A 815 -17.43 39.81 15.95
C LEU A 815 -17.27 38.53 16.79
N PHE A 816 -16.12 38.41 17.44
CA PHE A 816 -15.85 37.34 18.41
C PHE A 816 -16.76 37.44 19.64
N CYS A 817 -17.11 36.30 20.24
CA CYS A 817 -18.05 36.21 21.35
C CYS A 817 -17.56 36.90 22.64
N ALA A 818 -16.30 36.69 23.01
CA ALA A 818 -15.70 37.24 24.22
C ALA A 818 -14.16 37.29 24.14
N PRO A 819 -13.58 38.08 23.22
CA PRO A 819 -12.13 38.09 22.97
C PRO A 819 -11.29 38.49 24.20
N ASP A 820 -11.82 39.36 25.08
CA ASP A 820 -11.20 39.77 26.35
C ASP A 820 -11.00 38.62 27.36
N SER A 821 -11.67 37.48 27.15
CA SER A 821 -11.56 36.28 27.98
C SER A 821 -11.21 35.04 27.16
N ASN A 822 -10.43 35.21 26.09
CA ASN A 822 -10.00 34.15 25.14
C ASN A 822 -11.17 33.46 24.40
N GLY A 823 -12.35 34.09 24.35
CA GLY A 823 -13.53 33.58 23.64
C GLY A 823 -13.54 34.04 22.18
N PHE A 824 -12.68 33.43 21.34
CA PHE A 824 -12.54 33.75 19.91
C PHE A 824 -13.48 32.95 18.98
N GLN A 825 -14.49 32.30 19.53
CA GLN A 825 -15.60 31.77 18.73
C GLN A 825 -16.35 32.91 18.06
N LEU A 826 -16.86 32.68 16.85
CA LEU A 826 -17.61 33.67 16.10
C LEU A 826 -19.01 33.83 16.70
N SER A 827 -19.54 35.06 16.67
CA SER A 827 -20.96 35.28 16.91
C SER A 827 -21.80 34.87 15.70
N GLY A 828 -23.06 34.52 15.91
CA GLY A 828 -23.98 34.11 14.84
C GLY A 828 -24.33 35.23 13.85
N ASN A 829 -24.01 36.49 14.15
CA ASN A 829 -24.03 37.61 13.18
C ASN A 829 -22.66 37.99 12.63
N SER A 830 -21.62 37.20 12.90
CA SER A 830 -20.29 37.44 12.35
C SER A 830 -20.33 37.36 10.81
N PRO A 831 -19.75 38.34 10.10
CA PRO A 831 -19.52 38.23 8.66
C PRO A 831 -18.66 37.02 8.29
N CYS A 832 -17.82 36.54 9.22
CA CYS A 832 -16.94 35.40 9.04
C CYS A 832 -17.66 34.06 9.14
N ALA A 833 -18.92 34.01 9.58
CA ALA A 833 -19.63 32.76 9.85
C ALA A 833 -19.98 31.92 8.61
N ASP A 834 -20.06 32.54 7.42
CA ASP A 834 -20.44 31.90 6.15
C ASP A 834 -19.55 32.36 4.96
N TYR A 835 -18.28 32.72 5.22
CA TYR A 835 -17.38 33.36 4.23
C TYR A 835 -16.36 32.42 3.57
N SER A 836 -16.26 31.16 3.99
CA SER A 836 -15.27 30.23 3.43
C SER A 836 -15.56 29.93 1.95
N GLU A 837 -14.56 29.41 1.23
CA GLU A 837 -14.70 29.01 -0.18
C GLU A 837 -15.90 28.07 -0.42
N ASN A 838 -16.24 27.26 0.59
CA ASN A 838 -17.32 26.27 0.54
C ASN A 838 -18.62 26.72 1.24
N GLY A 839 -18.69 27.95 1.75
CA GLY A 839 -19.91 28.52 2.36
C GLY A 839 -20.13 28.14 3.84
N GLY A 840 -19.11 28.30 4.68
CA GLY A 840 -19.16 28.12 6.13
C GLY A 840 -18.19 29.08 6.87
N PRO A 841 -17.91 28.86 8.17
CA PRO A 841 -17.09 29.79 8.95
C PRO A 841 -15.64 29.78 8.49
N ILE A 842 -14.98 30.94 8.53
CA ILE A 842 -13.52 31.08 8.34
C ILE A 842 -12.81 31.23 9.69
N GLY A 843 -11.51 30.94 9.72
CA GLY A 843 -10.70 30.91 10.94
C GLY A 843 -10.77 29.59 11.69
N ALA A 844 -10.02 29.49 12.79
CA ALA A 844 -9.83 28.26 13.55
C ALA A 844 -11.03 27.88 14.44
N PHE A 845 -11.98 28.80 14.63
CA PHE A 845 -13.09 28.64 15.55
C PHE A 845 -14.44 28.68 14.82
N GLY A 846 -15.36 27.83 15.24
CA GLY A 846 -16.75 27.88 14.79
C GLY A 846 -17.58 28.98 15.45
N VAL A 847 -18.88 28.99 15.15
CA VAL A 847 -19.87 29.88 15.77
C VAL A 847 -20.22 29.38 17.18
N GLY A 848 -20.03 30.23 18.19
CA GLY A 848 -20.15 29.85 19.61
C GLY A 848 -21.19 30.61 20.43
N CYS A 849 -21.71 31.74 19.93
CA CYS A 849 -22.72 32.53 20.62
C CYS A 849 -23.72 33.16 19.63
N ASP A 850 -24.93 33.48 20.11
CA ASP A 850 -26.04 33.92 19.26
C ASP A 850 -25.74 35.24 18.53
N PHE A 851 -25.73 36.37 19.23
CA PHE A 851 -25.55 37.68 18.61
C PHE A 851 -24.81 38.64 19.53
N VAL A 852 -23.74 39.25 19.02
CA VAL A 852 -23.01 40.34 19.69
C VAL A 852 -23.50 41.67 19.13
N GLY A 853 -23.79 42.63 20.01
CA GLY A 853 -24.36 43.92 19.63
C GLY A 853 -23.38 44.76 18.82
N ILE A 854 -23.77 45.14 17.60
CA ILE A 854 -23.09 46.13 16.78
C ILE A 854 -23.26 47.51 17.45
N GLY A 855 -22.19 48.00 18.09
CA GLY A 855 -22.13 49.28 18.80
C GLY A 855 -21.92 50.48 17.89
#